data_AF-A0A3M2FDV5-F1
#
_entry.id   AF-A0A3M2FDV5-F1
#
_cell.length_a   1.000
_cell.length_b   1.000
_cell.length_c   1.000
_cell.angle_alpha   90.00
_cell.angle_beta   90.00
_cell.angle_gamma   90.00
#
_symmetry.space_group_name_H-M   'P 1'
#
loop_
_entity.id
_entity.type
_entity.pdbx_description
1 polymer ?
#
loop_
_entity_poly.entity_id
_entity_poly.type
_entity_poly.pdbx_seq_one_letter_code
_entity_poly.pdbx_strand_id
1 'polypeptide(L)'
;MIAQRNLPGHLPFSKLRNILRNNKIRLVYEFDDAFWTLPSNHLAYNFYQQMMPELKNYIKSADLVTVSTDYMARYVAKLNKNVRVLENALDDALWTFREPRSAQDKIRLLFSGTPTHHDDLKIVVKPLLKILNEYGDRVEVILWGNEIEELMALPQVQRGPDFTPDYTLYARQLQSLDVDLAIVPLADTPFNRAKSHIKWLEYSACGITGIYSRVGAYPKHIKDKQTGLLVNNSHKAWYRALKWMLEHPEERLKMAIQAQEDIKKQHTISSATSRWYEAYATLVSLPEIPKIQSPVVSIIILAWNKWAFTEKCLKALQHNTTGIVYEVIVVDNGSDDQTWKNLQEWKASYPQLRPMRNETNLGFSVGNNRALKEARGPWVVFLNNDTEPRPHWLDAMLAIAQNDPSVGAVGAKLVYPDETIQHAGVAIVDDRKNGDPLLAQHILHGRPKDFPQANLMIEFQAVTAACMLMPRELAIKLNGFDEGYQNGYEDVDLCFRIREAGYKVVYQPHAELVHHESKSGPERFAHVAENIQRLHKRWMGKIRHDFRLEPNGEAIQLNGPITLYTPPGQTAETPKDDRPGVSIIMLTFNALEMTRQTITSVLEHTRYPYELIVVDNASGADTVAYLKELEQQHPHIKVLFNKENKGFSAGNNQGVAASDGHYVCLLNNDVLVGDGWLEDLVEAFDRDAQIGMVSAITNKASGLQVLASVPYKDETGFYKFAKEWRQEHRGQVTPRRRLAGFVMLTSRAIYDEIGGFDEIYGLGNFIDDDISLKIRQAGYALMVHDGTFIHHYGHSSFKANNIDLMASLKENEKIFNQKWPDVDYDELLEIKNPLHEVHPRKIEQATRALNDGDARQAFELYREVVDENPLSGEGLMGLAFAAFFLGELEEAEHALLRARLHFPEHAVVRNQLGMLYAHKGNWEQAVQYFQQAAERDAHYAEARHNLCQALIESGAYEKGLTVLTEWLNTHPEDVTGMMMMARYNLEVGRTDEARQYLERVLEIDPRNDEARQLLQQQTTASTEEQQATEMLEQAYELLNNFDEQNAEALFHKSGALHPAPEALFGEVLCALRKDQQLRAVTLLNKITDRWPDFAPACNQLGIIHFQDGRVEEALAWFARAIENDRDWLEPQRNYGLALIEKGDYENGIATFNKIIGQHPDDVESLLIIAGFYIEVERWNQAENMLQKILEIDPENETARRQLTEIKAHLEMPAP
;
A
#
# COMPACT_ATOMS: atom_id res chain seq x y z
N MET A 1 0.63 7.12 -16.62
CA MET A 1 0.59 7.43 -15.18
C MET A 1 0.92 8.89 -15.01
N ILE A 2 0.08 9.62 -14.29
CA ILE A 2 0.37 10.98 -13.83
C ILE A 2 0.77 10.85 -12.35
N ALA A 3 1.95 11.34 -12.02
CA ALA A 3 2.48 11.38 -10.67
C ALA A 3 2.53 12.82 -10.21
N GLN A 4 1.78 13.14 -9.15
CA GLN A 4 1.71 14.49 -8.61
C GLN A 4 2.55 14.64 -7.34
N ARG A 5 3.33 15.72 -7.27
CA ARG A 5 4.14 16.11 -6.10
C ARG A 5 4.95 14.94 -5.53
N ASN A 6 4.56 14.42 -4.36
CA ASN A 6 5.33 13.46 -3.60
C ASN A 6 5.08 12.01 -4.04
N LEU A 7 4.16 11.75 -4.99
CA LEU A 7 3.84 10.41 -5.45
C LEU A 7 4.95 9.85 -6.37
N PRO A 8 5.35 8.58 -6.18
CA PRO A 8 4.69 7.51 -5.40
C PRO A 8 5.13 7.35 -3.93
N GLY A 9 5.64 8.38 -3.25
CA GLY A 9 6.08 8.30 -1.84
C GLY A 9 7.47 7.68 -1.69
N HIS A 10 7.64 6.75 -0.74
CA HIS A 10 8.92 6.07 -0.42
C HIS A 10 9.35 4.98 -1.43
N LEU A 11 8.60 4.76 -2.52
CA LEU A 11 8.97 3.75 -3.51
C LEU A 11 10.21 4.24 -4.28
N PRO A 12 11.37 3.54 -4.22
CA PRO A 12 12.58 3.98 -4.91
C PRO A 12 12.31 4.20 -6.40
N PHE A 13 12.79 5.33 -6.95
CA PHE A 13 12.57 5.70 -8.35
C PHE A 13 12.90 4.57 -9.34
N SER A 14 13.95 3.79 -9.05
CA SER A 14 14.37 2.64 -9.86
C SER A 14 13.29 1.56 -9.98
N LYS A 15 12.55 1.29 -8.89
CA LYS A 15 11.43 0.33 -8.87
C LYS A 15 10.24 0.84 -9.68
N LEU A 16 9.81 2.09 -9.45
CA LEU A 16 8.70 2.67 -10.21
C LEU A 16 9.03 2.70 -11.71
N ARG A 17 10.22 3.18 -12.08
CA ARG A 17 10.66 3.25 -13.48
C ARG A 17 10.56 1.88 -14.17
N ASN A 18 10.93 0.82 -13.46
CA ASN A 18 10.85 -0.54 -14.00
C ASN A 18 9.40 -1.00 -14.16
N ILE A 19 8.53 -0.76 -13.17
CA ILE A 19 7.09 -1.05 -13.27
C ILE A 19 6.48 -0.34 -14.47
N LEU A 20 6.76 0.95 -14.66
CA LEU A 20 6.20 1.75 -15.74
C LEU A 20 6.66 1.26 -17.10
N ARG A 21 7.96 1.00 -17.28
CA ARG A 21 8.49 0.46 -18.54
C ARG A 21 7.99 -0.95 -18.83
N ASN A 22 7.90 -1.81 -17.81
CA ASN A 22 7.36 -3.17 -17.93
C ASN A 22 5.91 -3.21 -18.42
N ASN A 23 5.13 -2.19 -18.07
CA ASN A 23 3.73 -2.10 -18.43
C ASN A 23 3.48 -1.13 -19.60
N LYS A 24 4.53 -0.65 -20.27
CA LYS A 24 4.47 0.37 -21.34
C LYS A 24 3.72 1.64 -20.91
N ILE A 25 3.78 2.00 -19.63
CA ILE A 25 3.11 3.17 -19.07
C ILE A 25 4.06 4.38 -19.15
N ARG A 26 3.62 5.46 -19.78
CA ARG A 26 4.31 6.77 -19.77
C ARG A 26 4.22 7.42 -18.40
N LEU A 27 5.30 8.05 -17.96
CA LEU A 27 5.32 8.86 -16.75
C LEU A 27 5.15 10.35 -17.10
N VAL A 28 4.04 10.93 -16.65
CA VAL A 28 3.89 12.38 -16.51
C VAL A 28 4.19 12.73 -15.06
N TYR A 29 5.12 13.63 -14.82
CA TYR A 29 5.41 14.11 -13.47
C TYR A 29 4.96 15.56 -13.33
N GLU A 30 4.05 15.82 -12.39
CA GLU A 30 3.32 17.07 -12.26
C GLU A 30 3.51 17.69 -10.89
N PHE A 31 3.79 18.99 -10.85
CA PHE A 31 3.85 19.74 -9.60
C PHE A 31 3.68 21.24 -9.82
N ASP A 32 3.16 21.91 -8.80
CA ASP A 32 2.72 23.31 -8.82
C ASP A 32 3.49 24.21 -7.84
N ASP A 33 4.37 23.63 -7.01
CA ASP A 33 5.23 24.35 -6.06
C ASP A 33 6.73 24.12 -6.32
N ALA A 34 7.54 25.15 -6.07
CA ALA A 34 8.99 25.09 -6.24
C ALA A 34 9.71 24.57 -4.99
N PHE A 35 9.70 23.25 -4.81
CA PHE A 35 10.28 22.59 -3.63
C PHE A 35 11.77 22.89 -3.39
N TRP A 36 12.54 23.23 -4.44
CA TRP A 36 13.97 23.53 -4.36
C TRP A 36 14.30 24.96 -3.92
N THR A 37 13.31 25.86 -3.84
CA THR A 37 13.47 27.24 -3.35
C THR A 37 12.73 27.49 -2.04
N LEU A 38 12.18 26.45 -1.41
CA LEU A 38 11.51 26.58 -0.11
C LEU A 38 12.43 27.27 0.90
N PRO A 39 11.94 28.31 1.61
CA PRO A 39 12.73 28.95 2.65
C PRO A 39 12.86 28.04 3.88
N SER A 40 13.94 28.18 4.64
CA SER A 40 14.26 27.29 5.77
C SER A 40 13.24 27.33 6.91
N ASN A 41 12.45 28.40 7.01
CA ASN A 41 11.36 28.55 7.97
C ASN A 41 10.03 27.93 7.48
N HIS A 42 9.98 27.36 6.27
CA HIS A 42 8.79 26.68 5.76
C HIS A 42 8.62 25.30 6.41
N LEU A 43 7.40 24.96 6.84
CA LEU A 43 7.09 23.70 7.54
C LEU A 43 7.56 22.45 6.77
N ALA A 44 7.43 22.48 5.43
CA ALA A 44 7.83 21.36 4.57
C ALA A 44 9.33 21.36 4.15
N TYR A 45 10.14 22.32 4.61
CA TYR A 45 11.52 22.47 4.14
C TYR A 45 12.36 21.20 4.35
N ASN A 46 12.40 20.67 5.57
CA ASN A 46 13.21 19.48 5.90
C ASN A 46 12.79 18.25 5.10
N PHE A 47 11.47 18.05 4.96
CA PHE A 47 10.90 16.95 4.17
C PHE A 47 11.38 16.99 2.71
N TYR A 48 11.27 18.15 2.06
CA TYR A 48 11.69 18.28 0.66
C TYR A 48 13.20 18.26 0.47
N GLN A 49 14.00 18.75 1.44
CA GLN A 49 15.45 18.62 1.39
C GLN A 49 15.89 17.16 1.37
N GLN A 50 15.25 16.30 2.18
CA GLN A 50 15.54 14.88 2.22
C GLN A 50 15.13 14.16 0.92
N MET A 51 13.98 14.53 0.33
CA MET A 51 13.48 13.89 -0.90
C MET A 51 14.11 14.42 -2.19
N MET A 52 14.82 15.56 -2.15
CA MET A 52 15.32 16.26 -3.33
C MET A 52 16.13 15.41 -4.31
N PRO A 53 17.00 14.47 -3.87
CA PRO A 53 17.72 13.59 -4.79
C PRO A 53 16.79 12.71 -5.63
N GLU A 54 15.74 12.14 -5.03
CA GLU A 54 14.78 11.29 -5.73
C GLU A 54 13.85 12.09 -6.64
N LEU A 55 13.34 13.23 -6.18
CA LEU A 55 12.52 14.14 -7.00
C LEU A 55 13.24 14.55 -8.28
N LYS A 56 14.55 14.82 -8.20
CA LYS A 56 15.37 15.09 -9.39
C LYS A 56 15.42 13.89 -10.35
N ASN A 57 15.43 12.66 -9.85
CA ASN A 57 15.43 11.46 -10.68
C ASN A 57 14.08 11.24 -11.37
N TYR A 58 12.96 11.52 -10.68
CA TYR A 58 11.62 11.54 -11.28
C TYR A 58 11.55 12.57 -12.41
N ILE A 59 11.93 13.82 -12.13
CA ILE A 59 11.92 14.91 -13.11
C ILE A 59 12.76 14.52 -14.34
N LYS A 60 14.01 14.08 -14.14
CA LYS A 60 14.92 13.72 -15.26
C LYS A 60 14.40 12.61 -16.16
N SER A 61 13.58 11.71 -15.62
CA SER A 61 13.21 10.47 -16.29
C SER A 61 11.75 10.42 -16.74
N ALA A 62 10.93 11.38 -16.35
CA ALA A 62 9.57 11.50 -16.83
C ALA A 62 9.54 11.70 -18.36
N ASP A 63 8.55 11.11 -19.02
CA ASP A 63 8.32 11.31 -20.44
C ASP A 63 7.84 12.74 -20.73
N LEU A 64 7.10 13.32 -19.78
CA LEU A 64 6.64 14.70 -19.76
C LEU A 64 6.65 15.23 -18.31
N VAL A 65 7.09 16.47 -18.13
CA VAL A 65 6.96 17.19 -16.85
C VAL A 65 6.03 18.38 -17.03
N THR A 66 5.00 18.47 -16.20
CA THR A 66 4.04 19.59 -16.20
C THR A 66 4.24 20.46 -14.97
N VAL A 67 4.28 21.78 -15.17
CA VAL A 67 4.43 22.77 -14.09
C VAL A 67 3.47 23.93 -14.28
N SER A 68 3.09 24.63 -13.20
CA SER A 68 2.09 25.69 -13.26
C SER A 68 2.59 27.07 -13.73
N THR A 69 3.91 27.29 -13.82
CA THR A 69 4.48 28.60 -14.18
C THR A 69 5.72 28.52 -15.08
N ASP A 70 5.92 29.57 -15.89
CA ASP A 70 7.13 29.77 -16.72
C ASP A 70 8.42 29.80 -15.88
N TYR A 71 8.34 30.35 -14.67
CA TYR A 71 9.49 30.45 -13.78
C TYR A 71 10.00 29.07 -13.38
N MET A 72 9.10 28.15 -13.02
CA MET A 72 9.45 26.77 -12.72
C MET A 72 9.96 26.04 -13.96
N ALA A 73 9.31 26.22 -15.11
CA ALA A 73 9.70 25.56 -16.35
C ALA A 73 11.16 25.84 -16.73
N ARG A 74 11.66 27.08 -16.55
CA ARG A 74 13.07 27.42 -16.81
C ARG A 74 14.07 26.64 -15.95
N TYR A 75 13.69 26.30 -14.72
CA TYR A 75 14.56 25.52 -13.83
C TYR A 75 14.50 24.04 -14.18
N VAL A 76 13.30 23.52 -14.38
CA VAL A 76 13.02 22.11 -14.70
C VAL A 76 13.55 21.73 -16.08
N ALA A 77 13.55 22.66 -17.04
CA ALA A 77 14.11 22.48 -18.38
C ALA A 77 15.60 22.10 -18.38
N LYS A 78 16.32 22.40 -17.29
CA LYS A 78 17.73 21.97 -17.10
C LYS A 78 17.86 20.49 -16.75
N LEU A 79 16.78 19.87 -16.26
CA LEU A 79 16.74 18.48 -15.82
C LEU A 79 16.01 17.59 -16.82
N ASN A 80 14.95 18.09 -17.46
CA ASN A 80 14.19 17.38 -18.48
C ASN A 80 13.90 18.33 -19.66
N LYS A 81 14.02 17.84 -20.90
CA LYS A 81 13.77 18.64 -22.10
C LYS A 81 12.28 18.72 -22.46
N ASN A 82 11.47 17.77 -21.99
CA ASN A 82 10.03 17.68 -22.25
C ASN A 82 9.25 18.29 -21.08
N VAL A 83 9.29 19.62 -20.99
CA VAL A 83 8.55 20.38 -19.97
C VAL A 83 7.41 21.15 -20.65
N ARG A 84 6.23 21.18 -20.03
CA ARG A 84 5.09 21.98 -20.44
C ARG A 84 4.56 22.79 -19.27
N VAL A 85 4.16 24.03 -19.55
CA VAL A 85 3.50 24.88 -18.56
C VAL A 85 2.00 24.64 -18.70
N LEU A 86 1.39 24.09 -17.66
CA LEU A 86 -0.06 23.95 -17.52
C LEU A 86 -0.51 24.88 -16.40
N GLU A 87 -0.88 26.10 -16.77
CA GLU A 87 -1.38 27.10 -15.84
C GLU A 87 -2.66 26.62 -15.14
N ASN A 88 -2.84 26.99 -13.88
CA ASN A 88 -4.05 26.66 -13.14
C ASN A 88 -5.30 27.18 -13.86
N ALA A 89 -6.36 26.38 -13.85
CA ALA A 89 -7.69 26.75 -14.32
C ALA A 89 -8.73 26.36 -13.26
N LEU A 90 -9.85 27.07 -13.21
CA LEU A 90 -10.94 26.80 -12.28
C LEU A 90 -11.85 25.70 -12.81
N ASP A 91 -12.22 24.78 -11.93
CA ASP A 91 -13.23 23.78 -12.20
C ASP A 91 -14.62 24.43 -12.24
N ASP A 92 -15.25 24.41 -13.42
CA ASP A 92 -16.59 24.96 -13.68
C ASP A 92 -17.68 24.27 -12.85
N ALA A 93 -17.46 23.04 -12.39
CA ALA A 93 -18.40 22.34 -11.52
C ALA A 93 -18.28 22.77 -10.05
N LEU A 94 -17.11 23.24 -9.63
CA LEU A 94 -16.83 23.64 -8.24
C LEU A 94 -17.05 25.14 -7.99
N TRP A 95 -16.75 25.98 -8.98
CA TRP A 95 -16.78 27.43 -8.86
C TRP A 95 -18.03 28.02 -9.52
N THR A 96 -18.92 28.59 -8.71
CA THR A 96 -20.02 29.41 -9.19
C THR A 96 -19.57 30.87 -9.30
N PHE A 97 -19.68 31.44 -10.50
CA PHE A 97 -19.36 32.84 -10.73
C PHE A 97 -20.39 33.76 -10.09
N ARG A 98 -20.01 34.41 -8.99
CA ARG A 98 -20.89 35.32 -8.25
C ARG A 98 -20.90 36.70 -8.86
N GLU A 99 -22.06 37.32 -8.92
CA GLU A 99 -22.17 38.72 -9.37
C GLU A 99 -21.30 39.64 -8.50
N PRO A 100 -20.43 40.46 -9.10
CA PRO A 100 -19.65 41.45 -8.38
C PRO A 100 -20.55 42.41 -7.59
N ARG A 101 -20.19 42.65 -6.32
CA ARG A 101 -21.01 43.47 -5.43
C ARG A 101 -20.98 44.94 -5.86
N SER A 102 -22.16 45.55 -5.89
CA SER A 102 -22.34 47.00 -6.05
C SER A 102 -21.79 47.76 -4.85
N ALA A 103 -21.59 49.08 -5.00
CA ALA A 103 -21.00 49.94 -3.97
C ALA A 103 -21.67 49.76 -2.59
N GLN A 104 -20.85 49.57 -1.56
CA GLN A 104 -21.27 49.38 -0.17
C GLN A 104 -20.77 50.51 0.71
N ASP A 105 -21.52 50.84 1.77
CA ASP A 105 -21.12 51.81 2.79
C ASP A 105 -19.98 51.29 3.68
N LYS A 106 -19.93 49.97 3.90
CA LYS A 106 -18.87 49.27 4.63
C LYS A 106 -18.17 48.26 3.71
N ILE A 107 -16.85 48.33 3.63
CA ILE A 107 -16.03 47.49 2.74
C ILE A 107 -15.35 46.40 3.57
N ARG A 108 -15.57 45.13 3.19
CA ARG A 108 -14.90 43.97 3.78
C ARG A 108 -13.71 43.54 2.95
N LEU A 109 -12.55 43.56 3.57
CA LEU A 109 -11.27 43.24 2.97
C LEU A 109 -10.78 41.87 3.42
N LEU A 110 -10.46 40.98 2.49
CA LEU A 110 -9.97 39.63 2.77
C LEU A 110 -8.46 39.52 2.58
N PHE A 111 -7.81 38.87 3.54
CA PHE A 111 -6.55 38.18 3.33
C PHE A 111 -6.74 36.68 3.60
N SER A 112 -6.33 35.82 2.67
CA SER A 112 -6.37 34.36 2.84
C SER A 112 -5.03 33.74 2.47
N GLY A 113 -4.45 32.99 3.40
CA GLY A 113 -3.18 32.29 3.21
C GLY A 113 -2.92 31.25 4.31
N THR A 114 -2.08 30.27 4.01
CA THR A 114 -1.61 29.27 4.99
C THR A 114 -0.79 29.92 6.11
N PRO A 115 -0.71 29.33 7.31
CA PRO A 115 0.07 29.87 8.45
C PRO A 115 1.55 30.14 8.15
N THR A 116 2.08 29.58 7.05
CA THR A 116 3.44 29.80 6.54
C THR A 116 3.65 31.15 5.82
N HIS A 117 2.60 31.95 5.59
CA HIS A 117 2.66 33.25 4.88
C HIS A 117 2.78 34.48 5.77
N HIS A 118 3.16 34.30 7.03
CA HIS A 118 3.32 35.38 7.99
C HIS A 118 4.26 36.51 7.49
N ASP A 119 5.35 36.17 6.79
CA ASP A 119 6.30 37.16 6.25
C ASP A 119 5.76 37.94 5.04
N ASP A 120 4.85 37.35 4.26
CA ASP A 120 4.22 38.03 3.11
C ASP A 120 3.26 39.11 3.63
N LEU A 121 2.45 38.79 4.64
CA LEU A 121 1.47 39.72 5.21
C LEU A 121 2.14 40.93 5.91
N LYS A 122 3.36 40.79 6.44
CA LYS A 122 4.13 41.92 7.04
C LYS A 122 4.28 43.13 6.11
N ILE A 123 4.29 42.92 4.79
CA ILE A 123 4.41 44.00 3.78
C ILE A 123 3.24 44.98 3.88
N VAL A 124 2.07 44.52 4.32
CA VAL A 124 0.82 45.29 4.31
C VAL A 124 0.27 45.61 5.68
N VAL A 125 0.83 45.06 6.77
CA VAL A 125 0.41 45.35 8.15
C VAL A 125 0.39 46.86 8.43
N LYS A 126 1.51 47.57 8.20
CA LYS A 126 1.58 49.03 8.46
C LYS A 126 0.60 49.84 7.59
N PRO A 127 0.49 49.59 6.27
CA PRO A 127 -0.56 50.17 5.45
C PRO A 127 -1.99 49.91 5.95
N LEU A 128 -2.31 48.68 6.35
CA LEU A 128 -3.63 48.30 6.84
C LEU A 128 -3.98 49.00 8.16
N LEU A 129 -3.06 49.01 9.12
CA LEU A 129 -3.24 49.76 10.37
C LEU A 129 -3.58 51.23 10.11
N LYS A 130 -2.89 51.85 9.13
CA LYS A 130 -3.16 53.23 8.74
C LYS A 130 -4.54 53.39 8.11
N ILE A 131 -4.96 52.46 7.24
CA ILE A 131 -6.29 52.47 6.62
C ILE A 131 -7.38 52.29 7.68
N LEU A 132 -7.24 51.32 8.59
CA LEU A 132 -8.22 51.08 9.65
C LEU A 132 -8.36 52.29 10.58
N ASN A 133 -7.27 52.99 10.88
CA ASN A 133 -7.30 54.23 11.65
C ASN A 133 -7.96 55.41 10.90
N GLU A 134 -7.78 55.50 9.58
CA GLU A 134 -8.33 56.61 8.76
C GLU A 134 -9.81 56.40 8.37
N TYR A 135 -10.23 55.15 8.17
CA TYR A 135 -11.57 54.82 7.67
C TYR A 135 -12.51 54.26 8.76
N GLY A 136 -11.98 53.87 9.92
CA GLY A 136 -12.77 53.40 11.06
C GLY A 136 -13.68 52.22 10.70
N ASP A 137 -14.94 52.27 11.17
CA ASP A 137 -15.94 51.20 10.98
C ASP A 137 -16.41 51.00 9.54
N ARG A 138 -15.97 51.87 8.61
CA ARG A 138 -16.24 51.70 7.17
C ARG A 138 -15.40 50.60 6.52
N VAL A 139 -14.37 50.09 7.19
CA VAL A 139 -13.53 48.99 6.70
C VAL A 139 -13.47 47.91 7.75
N GLU A 140 -13.71 46.67 7.32
CA GLU A 140 -13.55 45.47 8.11
C GLU A 140 -12.57 44.53 7.41
N VAL A 141 -11.69 43.87 8.17
CA VAL A 141 -10.68 42.97 7.62
C VAL A 141 -10.95 41.57 8.10
N ILE A 142 -11.02 40.61 7.19
CA ILE A 142 -11.11 39.18 7.49
C ILE A 142 -9.73 38.57 7.27
N LEU A 143 -9.15 38.02 8.34
CA LEU A 143 -7.89 37.29 8.28
C LEU A 143 -8.16 35.78 8.29
N TRP A 144 -7.93 35.12 7.17
CA TRP A 144 -8.13 33.68 7.01
C TRP A 144 -6.79 32.95 6.97
N GLY A 145 -6.53 32.13 8.00
CA GLY A 145 -5.38 31.23 8.08
C GLY A 145 -4.07 31.87 8.59
N ASN A 146 -4.07 33.17 8.90
CA ASN A 146 -2.98 33.85 9.58
C ASN A 146 -3.52 34.85 10.60
N GLU A 147 -3.14 34.69 11.86
CA GLU A 147 -3.44 35.66 12.91
C GLU A 147 -2.20 36.54 13.14
N ILE A 148 -2.33 37.84 12.88
CA ILE A 148 -1.32 38.84 13.25
C ILE A 148 -1.83 39.58 14.46
N GLU A 149 -1.13 39.46 15.57
CA GLU A 149 -1.53 40.00 16.87
C GLU A 149 -1.84 41.51 16.80
N GLU A 150 -1.02 42.29 16.09
CA GLU A 150 -1.23 43.74 15.97
C GLU A 150 -2.52 44.12 15.20
N LEU A 151 -2.98 43.26 14.28
CA LEU A 151 -4.23 43.47 13.55
C LEU A 151 -5.42 42.91 14.33
N MET A 152 -5.30 41.71 14.89
CA MET A 152 -6.37 41.04 15.66
C MET A 152 -6.78 41.82 16.92
N ALA A 153 -5.91 42.69 17.45
CA ALA A 153 -6.23 43.58 18.55
C ALA A 153 -7.25 44.70 18.19
N LEU A 154 -7.52 44.93 16.90
CA LEU A 154 -8.45 45.95 16.44
C LEU A 154 -9.87 45.38 16.26
N PRO A 155 -10.93 46.06 16.72
CA PRO A 155 -12.30 45.56 16.65
C PRO A 155 -12.83 45.42 15.21
N GLN A 156 -12.20 46.09 14.24
CA GLN A 156 -12.54 45.98 12.83
C GLN A 156 -11.95 44.72 12.14
N VAL A 157 -11.13 43.94 12.84
CA VAL A 157 -10.46 42.76 12.28
C VAL A 157 -11.12 41.50 12.84
N GLN A 158 -11.61 40.66 11.94
CA GLN A 158 -12.27 39.40 12.25
C GLN A 158 -11.42 38.21 11.83
N ARG A 159 -11.50 37.13 12.62
CA ARG A 159 -10.97 35.83 12.24
C ARG A 159 -11.88 35.23 11.16
N GLY A 160 -11.28 34.81 10.05
CA GLY A 160 -11.95 34.03 9.02
C GLY A 160 -12.14 32.56 9.43
N PRO A 161 -12.61 31.70 8.52
CA PRO A 161 -12.67 30.26 8.76
C PRO A 161 -11.31 29.67 9.14
N ASP A 162 -11.34 28.51 9.78
CA ASP A 162 -10.11 27.76 10.04
C ASP A 162 -9.47 27.26 8.74
N PHE A 163 -8.17 27.04 8.76
CA PHE A 163 -7.45 26.46 7.62
C PHE A 163 -7.93 25.02 7.39
N THR A 164 -8.31 24.70 6.16
CA THR A 164 -8.64 23.34 5.73
C THR A 164 -7.69 22.89 4.62
N PRO A 165 -7.17 21.65 4.66
CA PRO A 165 -6.42 21.06 3.56
C PRO A 165 -7.33 20.57 2.40
N ASP A 166 -8.65 20.52 2.61
CA ASP A 166 -9.63 20.16 1.59
C ASP A 166 -9.96 21.37 0.71
N TYR A 167 -9.57 21.29 -0.57
CA TYR A 167 -9.79 22.34 -1.55
C TYR A 167 -11.28 22.58 -1.90
N THR A 168 -12.09 21.53 -1.93
CA THR A 168 -13.54 21.63 -2.18
C THR A 168 -14.22 22.39 -1.05
N LEU A 169 -13.84 22.09 0.20
CA LEU A 169 -14.33 22.81 1.36
C LEU A 169 -13.85 24.27 1.35
N TYR A 170 -12.57 24.51 1.04
CA TYR A 170 -12.02 25.86 0.89
C TYR A 170 -12.79 26.68 -0.15
N ALA A 171 -13.04 26.10 -1.34
CA ALA A 171 -13.76 26.78 -2.42
C ALA A 171 -15.19 27.14 -2.01
N ARG A 172 -15.91 26.23 -1.32
CA ARG A 172 -17.26 26.49 -0.79
C ARG A 172 -17.25 27.59 0.28
N GLN A 173 -16.28 27.57 1.18
CA GLN A 173 -16.13 28.57 2.23
C GLN A 173 -15.78 29.94 1.65
N LEU A 174 -14.87 30.03 0.67
CA LEU A 174 -14.54 31.31 0.05
C LEU A 174 -15.73 31.88 -0.69
N GLN A 175 -16.46 31.04 -1.41
CA GLN A 175 -17.69 31.46 -2.05
C GLN A 175 -18.70 31.95 -1.01
N SER A 176 -18.85 31.32 0.17
CA SER A 176 -19.81 31.78 1.18
C SER A 176 -19.42 33.08 1.90
N LEU A 177 -18.17 33.54 1.78
CA LEU A 177 -17.75 34.79 2.40
C LEU A 177 -18.33 36.01 1.69
N ASP A 178 -18.80 36.96 2.50
CA ASP A 178 -19.31 38.24 2.03
C ASP A 178 -18.19 39.30 2.05
N VAL A 179 -17.40 39.36 0.96
CA VAL A 179 -16.16 40.15 0.84
C VAL A 179 -16.21 41.06 -0.39
N ASP A 180 -15.65 42.27 -0.29
CA ASP A 180 -15.66 43.29 -1.34
C ASP A 180 -14.30 43.45 -2.04
N LEU A 181 -13.21 43.23 -1.31
CA LEU A 181 -11.84 43.47 -1.76
C LEU A 181 -10.91 42.42 -1.18
N ALA A 182 -9.97 41.89 -1.97
CA ALA A 182 -8.94 40.99 -1.48
C ALA A 182 -7.53 41.60 -1.62
N ILE A 183 -6.62 41.18 -0.75
CA ILE A 183 -5.20 41.55 -0.85
C ILE A 183 -4.31 40.30 -0.92
N VAL A 184 -3.32 40.35 -1.80
CA VAL A 184 -2.35 39.27 -2.01
C VAL A 184 -0.93 39.82 -1.98
N PRO A 185 -0.41 40.11 -0.77
CA PRO A 185 0.99 40.43 -0.61
C PRO A 185 1.85 39.17 -0.85
N LEU A 186 2.97 39.33 -1.54
CA LEU A 186 4.01 38.31 -1.74
C LEU A 186 5.37 38.99 -1.68
N ALA A 187 6.24 38.57 -0.78
CA ALA A 187 7.64 38.99 -0.76
C ALA A 187 8.35 38.55 -2.04
N ASP A 188 9.30 39.35 -2.52
CA ASP A 188 10.03 39.04 -3.77
C ASP A 188 11.16 38.02 -3.52
N THR A 189 10.79 36.74 -3.39
CA THR A 189 11.70 35.61 -3.13
C THR A 189 11.68 34.60 -4.29
N PRO A 190 12.72 33.77 -4.47
CA PRO A 190 12.72 32.72 -5.49
C PRO A 190 11.56 31.72 -5.35
N PHE A 191 11.05 31.50 -4.14
CA PHE A 191 9.86 30.69 -3.88
C PHE A 191 8.59 31.38 -4.38
N ASN A 192 8.36 32.64 -3.98
CA ASN A 192 7.16 33.38 -4.37
C ASN A 192 7.13 33.74 -5.87
N ARG A 193 8.29 33.89 -6.52
CA ARG A 193 8.37 34.05 -7.98
C ARG A 193 7.89 32.83 -8.76
N ALA A 194 7.88 31.65 -8.13
CA ALA A 194 7.41 30.41 -8.73
C ALA A 194 5.90 30.19 -8.59
N LYS A 195 5.24 30.91 -7.65
CA LYS A 195 3.80 30.77 -7.39
C LYS A 195 2.96 31.19 -8.60
N SER A 196 1.85 30.48 -8.79
CA SER A 196 0.89 30.74 -9.83
C SER A 196 -0.06 31.90 -9.47
N HIS A 197 -0.94 32.23 -10.41
CA HIS A 197 -1.94 33.29 -10.25
C HIS A 197 -3.27 32.78 -9.65
N ILE A 198 -3.29 31.61 -9.01
CA ILE A 198 -4.54 30.94 -8.58
C ILE A 198 -5.44 31.81 -7.68
N LYS A 199 -4.88 32.61 -6.76
CA LYS A 199 -5.66 33.55 -5.93
C LYS A 199 -6.44 34.58 -6.77
N TRP A 200 -5.89 35.02 -7.90
CA TRP A 200 -6.60 35.93 -8.78
C TRP A 200 -7.80 35.25 -9.45
N LEU A 201 -7.68 33.97 -9.80
CA LEU A 201 -8.78 33.18 -10.34
C LEU A 201 -9.89 33.01 -9.29
N GLU A 202 -9.53 32.50 -8.11
CA GLU A 202 -10.46 32.22 -7.00
C GLU A 202 -11.26 33.47 -6.60
N TYR A 203 -10.58 34.62 -6.41
CA TYR A 203 -11.26 35.87 -6.04
C TYR A 203 -12.11 36.44 -7.16
N SER A 204 -11.62 36.39 -8.40
CA SER A 204 -12.41 36.87 -9.54
C SER A 204 -13.68 36.04 -9.69
N ALA A 205 -13.64 34.71 -9.54
CA ALA A 205 -14.84 33.87 -9.59
C ALA A 205 -15.88 34.27 -8.53
N CYS A 206 -15.45 34.66 -7.33
CA CYS A 206 -16.33 35.18 -6.29
C CYS A 206 -16.79 36.64 -6.49
N GLY A 207 -16.41 37.29 -7.60
CA GLY A 207 -16.74 38.70 -7.86
C GLY A 207 -15.93 39.69 -7.01
N ILE A 208 -14.82 39.23 -6.43
CA ILE A 208 -13.97 40.00 -5.51
C ILE A 208 -12.81 40.61 -6.30
N THR A 209 -12.70 41.94 -6.32
CA THR A 209 -11.51 42.59 -6.88
C THR A 209 -10.33 42.40 -5.95
N GLY A 210 -9.12 42.20 -6.50
CA GLY A 210 -7.91 42.04 -5.69
C GLY A 210 -6.82 43.10 -5.92
N ILE A 211 -5.99 43.29 -4.90
CA ILE A 211 -4.72 44.02 -4.96
C ILE A 211 -3.58 43.01 -4.81
N TYR A 212 -2.68 42.96 -5.79
CA TYR A 212 -1.67 41.92 -5.90
C TYR A 212 -0.27 42.51 -5.93
N SER A 213 0.69 41.82 -5.31
CA SER A 213 2.10 42.16 -5.46
C SER A 213 2.55 41.95 -6.91
N ARG A 214 3.40 42.85 -7.41
CA ARG A 214 4.05 42.71 -8.72
C ARG A 214 5.19 41.66 -8.67
N VAL A 215 4.83 40.41 -8.35
CA VAL A 215 5.74 39.27 -8.16
C VAL A 215 5.20 38.03 -8.88
N GLY A 216 6.08 37.20 -9.42
CA GLY A 216 5.72 35.89 -9.99
C GLY A 216 4.82 36.00 -11.22
N ALA A 217 3.78 35.16 -11.27
CA ALA A 217 2.86 35.08 -12.40
C ALA A 217 1.90 36.28 -12.52
N TYR A 218 1.67 37.06 -11.45
CA TYR A 218 0.65 38.11 -11.46
C TYR A 218 0.79 39.16 -12.58
N PRO A 219 1.99 39.72 -12.87
CA PRO A 219 2.13 40.73 -13.92
C PRO A 219 1.86 40.23 -15.35
N LYS A 220 1.85 38.90 -15.55
CA LYS A 220 1.52 38.27 -16.83
C LYS A 220 0.01 38.19 -17.07
N HIS A 221 -0.77 37.92 -16.01
CA HIS A 221 -2.21 37.63 -16.13
C HIS A 221 -3.10 38.79 -15.70
N ILE A 222 -2.63 39.65 -14.80
CA ILE A 222 -3.41 40.78 -14.30
C ILE A 222 -3.11 42.01 -15.15
N LYS A 223 -4.14 42.53 -15.82
CA LYS A 223 -4.11 43.81 -16.53
C LYS A 223 -4.31 44.90 -15.48
N ASP A 224 -3.24 45.60 -15.14
CA ASP A 224 -3.22 46.60 -14.07
C ASP A 224 -4.34 47.65 -14.25
N LYS A 225 -5.14 47.87 -13.21
CA LYS A 225 -6.35 48.71 -13.19
C LYS A 225 -7.49 48.27 -14.11
N GLN A 226 -7.43 47.07 -14.67
CA GLN A 226 -8.49 46.52 -15.53
C GLN A 226 -9.03 45.21 -14.99
N THR A 227 -8.18 44.26 -14.60
CA THR A 227 -8.62 42.97 -14.03
C THR A 227 -8.11 42.75 -12.60
N GLY A 228 -7.52 43.80 -12.01
CA GLY A 228 -6.94 43.81 -10.68
C GLY A 228 -5.88 44.92 -10.57
N LEU A 229 -5.41 45.20 -9.35
CA LEU A 229 -4.42 46.25 -9.12
C LEU A 229 -3.04 45.66 -8.78
N LEU A 230 -2.01 46.02 -9.54
CA LEU A 230 -0.64 45.53 -9.35
C LEU A 230 0.24 46.54 -8.60
N VAL A 231 0.78 46.13 -7.47
CA VAL A 231 1.47 47.01 -6.52
C VAL A 231 2.91 46.57 -6.26
N ASN A 232 3.83 47.53 -6.23
CA ASN A 232 5.21 47.28 -5.81
C ASN A 232 5.28 47.11 -4.28
N ASN A 233 6.12 46.21 -3.79
CA ASN A 233 6.26 45.87 -2.37
C ASN A 233 6.90 46.99 -1.53
N SER A 234 6.15 48.07 -1.31
CA SER A 234 6.49 49.15 -0.40
C SER A 234 5.25 49.59 0.36
N HIS A 235 5.41 49.96 1.64
CA HIS A 235 4.30 50.43 2.47
C HIS A 235 3.53 51.60 1.82
N LYS A 236 4.25 52.53 1.17
CA LYS A 236 3.65 53.70 0.52
C LYS A 236 2.78 53.31 -0.68
N ALA A 237 3.21 52.35 -1.49
CA ALA A 237 2.46 51.91 -2.65
C ALA A 237 1.20 51.13 -2.22
N TRP A 238 1.34 50.21 -1.27
CA TRP A 238 0.21 49.45 -0.70
C TRP A 238 -0.83 50.35 -0.04
N TYR A 239 -0.41 51.33 0.76
CA TYR A 239 -1.34 52.30 1.35
C TYR A 239 -2.10 53.11 0.28
N ARG A 240 -1.41 53.59 -0.76
CA ARG A 240 -2.06 54.32 -1.86
C ARG A 240 -3.04 53.45 -2.65
N ALA A 241 -2.68 52.20 -2.89
CA ALA A 241 -3.51 51.24 -3.58
C ALA A 241 -4.78 50.91 -2.79
N LEU A 242 -4.63 50.57 -1.50
CA LEU A 242 -5.76 50.35 -0.59
C LEU A 242 -6.68 51.57 -0.54
N LYS A 243 -6.10 52.75 -0.30
CA LYS A 243 -6.85 54.00 -0.25
C LYS A 243 -7.65 54.25 -1.54
N TRP A 244 -6.98 54.14 -2.70
CA TRP A 244 -7.61 54.37 -3.99
C TRP A 244 -8.75 53.37 -4.24
N MET A 245 -8.52 52.08 -3.95
CA MET A 245 -9.57 51.07 -4.06
C MET A 245 -10.76 51.42 -3.19
N LEU A 246 -10.59 51.84 -1.94
CA LEU A 246 -11.71 52.24 -1.07
C LEU A 246 -12.50 53.43 -1.61
N GLU A 247 -11.83 54.42 -2.22
CA GLU A 247 -12.43 55.68 -2.68
C GLU A 247 -13.10 55.60 -4.06
N HIS A 248 -12.85 54.55 -4.86
CA HIS A 248 -13.33 54.45 -6.25
C HIS A 248 -14.16 53.16 -6.47
N PRO A 249 -15.39 53.09 -5.92
CA PRO A 249 -16.21 51.88 -5.98
C PRO A 249 -16.61 51.46 -7.40
N GLU A 250 -16.85 52.40 -8.31
CA GLU A 250 -17.18 52.11 -9.71
C GLU A 250 -16.02 51.42 -10.43
N GLU A 251 -14.79 51.88 -10.19
CA GLU A 251 -13.59 51.27 -10.76
C GLU A 251 -13.33 49.88 -10.16
N ARG A 252 -13.61 49.66 -8.87
CA ARG A 252 -13.56 48.32 -8.27
C ARG A 252 -14.53 47.37 -8.96
N LEU A 253 -15.80 47.76 -9.05
CA LEU A 253 -16.84 46.96 -9.68
C LEU A 253 -16.48 46.61 -11.13
N LYS A 254 -16.06 47.62 -11.91
CA LYS A 254 -15.60 47.43 -13.28
C LYS A 254 -14.45 46.43 -13.38
N MET A 255 -13.48 46.50 -12.46
CA MET A 255 -12.37 45.55 -12.45
C MET A 255 -12.80 44.12 -12.10
N ALA A 256 -13.73 43.94 -11.17
CA ALA A 256 -14.27 42.61 -10.84
C ALA A 256 -14.99 41.98 -12.03
N ILE A 257 -15.86 42.74 -12.70
CA ILE A 257 -16.58 42.29 -13.90
C ILE A 257 -15.59 41.91 -15.00
N GLN A 258 -14.63 42.79 -15.30
CA GLN A 258 -13.67 42.53 -16.36
C GLN A 258 -12.76 41.34 -16.06
N ALA A 259 -12.37 41.14 -14.79
CA ALA A 259 -11.60 39.98 -14.37
C ALA A 259 -12.40 38.68 -14.55
N GLN A 260 -13.68 38.68 -14.17
CA GLN A 260 -14.59 37.53 -14.38
C GLN A 260 -14.75 37.17 -15.84
N GLU A 261 -14.97 38.16 -16.71
CA GLU A 261 -15.05 37.93 -18.15
C GLU A 261 -13.76 37.31 -18.70
N ASP A 262 -12.59 37.79 -18.24
CA ASP A 262 -11.29 37.27 -18.67
C ASP A 262 -11.13 35.80 -18.25
N ILE A 263 -11.45 35.48 -16.99
CA ILE A 263 -11.28 34.11 -16.48
C ILE A 263 -12.31 33.14 -17.05
N LYS A 264 -13.57 33.54 -17.28
CA LYS A 264 -14.58 32.72 -17.96
C LYS A 264 -14.15 32.35 -19.39
N LYS A 265 -13.49 33.27 -20.08
CA LYS A 265 -13.04 33.08 -21.47
C LYS A 265 -11.79 32.21 -21.58
N GLN A 266 -10.90 32.21 -20.59
CA GLN A 266 -9.53 31.68 -20.77
C GLN A 266 -8.98 30.82 -19.62
N HIS A 267 -9.63 30.80 -18.45
CA HIS A 267 -9.05 30.23 -17.22
C HIS A 267 -10.00 29.30 -16.47
N THR A 268 -11.03 28.80 -17.13
CA THR A 268 -11.81 27.66 -16.64
C THR A 268 -11.31 26.35 -17.23
N ILE A 269 -11.59 25.21 -16.60
CA ILE A 269 -11.22 23.90 -17.16
C ILE A 269 -11.85 23.75 -18.54
N SER A 270 -13.13 24.05 -18.69
CA SER A 270 -13.83 24.01 -19.98
C SER A 270 -13.14 24.85 -21.06
N SER A 271 -12.78 26.10 -20.77
CA SER A 271 -12.12 27.00 -21.74
C SER A 271 -10.64 26.68 -22.00
N ALA A 272 -9.96 26.03 -21.05
CA ALA A 272 -8.52 25.75 -21.13
C ALA A 272 -8.19 24.28 -21.44
N THR A 273 -9.19 23.40 -21.61
CA THR A 273 -9.02 21.94 -21.81
C THR A 273 -8.04 21.60 -22.94
N SER A 274 -8.03 22.40 -24.02
CA SER A 274 -7.10 22.22 -25.15
C SER A 274 -5.63 22.20 -24.72
N ARG A 275 -5.24 22.94 -23.67
CA ARG A 275 -3.86 22.98 -23.16
C ARG A 275 -3.40 21.63 -22.62
N TRP A 276 -4.27 20.92 -21.90
CA TRP A 276 -3.99 19.58 -21.40
C TRP A 276 -3.94 18.58 -22.55
N TYR A 277 -4.88 18.69 -23.49
CA TYR A 277 -4.89 17.85 -24.68
C TYR A 277 -3.59 18.01 -25.48
N GLU A 278 -3.18 19.24 -25.80
CA GLU A 278 -1.93 19.50 -26.52
C GLU A 278 -0.70 18.99 -25.78
N ALA A 279 -0.64 19.21 -24.45
CA ALA A 279 0.47 18.71 -23.64
C ALA A 279 0.56 17.18 -23.68
N TYR A 280 -0.55 16.48 -23.50
CA TYR A 280 -0.59 15.02 -23.47
C TYR A 280 -0.54 14.36 -24.84
N ALA A 281 -1.05 15.01 -25.89
CA ALA A 281 -0.95 14.53 -27.28
C ALA A 281 0.51 14.34 -27.70
N THR A 282 1.44 15.14 -27.16
CA THR A 282 2.88 14.94 -27.41
C THR A 282 3.37 13.55 -26.98
N LEU A 283 2.75 12.92 -25.97
CA LEU A 283 3.12 11.59 -25.51
C LEU A 283 2.78 10.48 -26.52
N VAL A 284 1.73 10.70 -27.32
CA VAL A 284 1.30 9.78 -28.38
C VAL A 284 2.30 9.77 -29.54
N SER A 285 2.93 10.91 -29.80
CA SER A 285 3.96 11.05 -30.85
C SER A 285 5.33 10.46 -30.46
N LEU A 286 5.53 10.09 -29.19
CA LEU A 286 6.79 9.49 -28.74
C LEU A 286 6.87 8.01 -29.17
N PRO A 287 8.03 7.53 -29.65
CA PRO A 287 8.20 6.14 -30.06
C PRO A 287 7.84 5.17 -28.92
N GLU A 288 7.17 4.07 -29.26
CA GLU A 288 6.60 3.09 -28.32
C GLU A 288 7.61 2.72 -27.21
N ILE A 289 7.18 2.74 -25.94
CA ILE A 289 8.06 2.34 -24.83
C ILE A 289 8.35 0.85 -25.01
N PRO A 290 9.61 0.44 -25.22
CA PRO A 290 9.93 -0.98 -25.29
C PRO A 290 9.56 -1.62 -23.95
N LYS A 291 8.82 -2.74 -23.99
CA LYS A 291 8.57 -3.55 -22.79
C LYS A 291 9.92 -4.16 -22.39
N ILE A 292 10.61 -3.54 -21.44
CA ILE A 292 11.85 -4.11 -20.90
C ILE A 292 11.51 -4.73 -19.57
N GLN A 293 11.29 -6.05 -19.51
CA GLN A 293 11.59 -6.80 -18.28
C GLN A 293 13.08 -6.61 -18.02
N SER A 294 13.42 -5.49 -17.38
CA SER A 294 14.79 -5.20 -16.98
C SER A 294 15.04 -6.11 -15.79
N PRO A 295 15.92 -7.09 -15.95
CA PRO A 295 16.20 -8.00 -14.87
C PRO A 295 16.79 -7.20 -13.71
N VAL A 296 16.42 -7.53 -12.47
CA VAL A 296 17.09 -7.04 -11.27
C VAL A 296 18.50 -7.63 -11.20
N VAL A 297 18.68 -8.84 -11.72
CA VAL A 297 19.96 -9.57 -11.75
C VAL A 297 20.21 -10.20 -13.12
N SER A 298 21.41 -10.03 -13.68
CA SER A 298 21.90 -10.83 -14.81
C SER A 298 22.81 -11.95 -14.32
N ILE A 299 22.37 -13.19 -14.48
CA ILE A 299 23.14 -14.39 -14.11
C ILE A 299 23.95 -14.81 -15.34
N ILE A 300 25.27 -14.76 -15.25
CA ILE A 300 26.22 -15.10 -16.30
C ILE A 300 26.75 -16.50 -16.03
N ILE A 301 26.58 -17.39 -17.00
CA ILE A 301 27.07 -18.77 -16.95
C ILE A 301 27.94 -19.01 -18.17
N LEU A 302 29.20 -19.37 -17.95
CA LEU A 302 30.09 -19.81 -19.02
C LEU A 302 30.02 -21.35 -19.10
N ALA A 303 29.71 -21.89 -20.27
CA ALA A 303 29.58 -23.33 -20.49
C ALA A 303 30.60 -23.79 -21.54
N TRP A 304 31.28 -24.90 -21.29
CA TRP A 304 32.11 -25.58 -22.28
C TRP A 304 31.94 -27.09 -22.11
N ASN A 305 31.26 -27.69 -23.09
CA ASN A 305 30.85 -29.09 -23.09
C ASN A 305 30.00 -29.47 -21.85
N LYS A 306 29.76 -30.79 -21.70
CA LYS A 306 29.11 -31.41 -20.54
C LYS A 306 27.71 -30.84 -20.28
N TRP A 307 26.89 -30.75 -21.32
CA TRP A 307 25.50 -30.27 -21.25
C TRP A 307 24.71 -30.72 -20.01
N ALA A 308 24.87 -31.98 -19.57
CA ALA A 308 24.15 -32.52 -18.41
C ALA A 308 24.33 -31.68 -17.12
N PHE A 309 25.46 -31.00 -16.93
CA PHE A 309 25.67 -30.09 -15.80
C PHE A 309 24.97 -28.75 -16.03
N THR A 310 25.16 -28.16 -17.20
CA THR A 310 24.48 -26.92 -17.60
C THR A 310 22.95 -27.07 -17.47
N GLU A 311 22.39 -28.21 -17.90
CA GLU A 311 20.97 -28.50 -17.78
C GLU A 311 20.51 -28.56 -16.31
N LYS A 312 21.28 -29.22 -15.44
CA LYS A 312 20.99 -29.27 -13.99
C LYS A 312 21.02 -27.88 -13.36
N CYS A 313 22.03 -27.08 -13.68
CA CYS A 313 22.14 -25.69 -13.22
C CYS A 313 20.92 -24.87 -13.66
N LEU A 314 20.51 -24.98 -14.94
CA LEU A 314 19.34 -24.25 -15.45
C LEU A 314 18.03 -24.72 -14.80
N LYS A 315 17.85 -26.02 -14.55
CA LYS A 315 16.68 -26.55 -13.81
C LYS A 315 16.64 -26.03 -12.38
N ALA A 316 17.78 -26.02 -11.69
CA ALA A 316 17.88 -25.51 -10.33
C ALA A 316 17.57 -24.00 -10.28
N LEU A 317 18.03 -23.22 -11.26
CA LEU A 317 17.67 -21.80 -11.38
C LEU A 317 16.17 -21.59 -11.59
N GLN A 318 15.53 -22.33 -12.50
CA GLN A 318 14.09 -22.25 -12.73
C GLN A 318 13.27 -22.57 -11.48
N HIS A 319 13.68 -23.58 -10.72
CA HIS A 319 12.94 -24.07 -9.57
C HIS A 319 13.15 -23.23 -8.30
N ASN A 320 14.38 -22.83 -8.03
CA ASN A 320 14.78 -22.26 -6.73
C ASN A 320 14.94 -20.73 -6.74
N THR A 321 14.80 -20.09 -7.90
CA THR A 321 14.91 -18.62 -8.03
C THR A 321 13.52 -18.03 -8.29
N THR A 322 12.76 -17.78 -7.23
CA THR A 322 11.41 -17.20 -7.25
C THR A 322 11.43 -15.77 -6.68
N GLY A 323 10.40 -14.96 -6.94
CA GLY A 323 10.27 -13.60 -6.36
C GLY A 323 11.20 -12.51 -6.93
N ILE A 324 12.27 -12.88 -7.64
CA ILE A 324 13.20 -11.94 -8.29
C ILE A 324 13.03 -12.01 -9.81
N VAL A 325 12.97 -10.85 -10.47
CA VAL A 325 13.04 -10.77 -11.94
C VAL A 325 14.51 -10.86 -12.37
N TYR A 326 14.90 -11.86 -13.14
CA TYR A 326 16.29 -12.07 -13.59
C TYR A 326 16.38 -12.45 -15.07
N GLU A 327 17.58 -12.33 -15.65
CA GLU A 327 17.94 -12.94 -16.94
C GLU A 327 19.10 -13.92 -16.74
N VAL A 328 19.19 -14.94 -17.58
CA VAL A 328 20.29 -15.91 -17.57
C VAL A 328 21.03 -15.83 -18.91
N ILE A 329 22.29 -15.43 -18.88
CA ILE A 329 23.16 -15.33 -20.06
C ILE A 329 24.09 -16.53 -20.04
N VAL A 330 23.79 -17.55 -20.84
CA VAL A 330 24.68 -18.70 -21.00
C VAL A 330 25.56 -18.48 -22.22
N VAL A 331 26.87 -18.36 -22.00
CA VAL A 331 27.87 -18.30 -23.06
C VAL A 331 28.43 -19.70 -23.30
N ASP A 332 28.06 -20.32 -24.41
CA ASP A 332 28.77 -21.48 -24.94
C ASP A 332 30.15 -21.06 -25.46
N ASN A 333 31.20 -21.49 -24.77
CA ASN A 333 32.59 -21.14 -25.03
C ASN A 333 33.23 -22.07 -26.08
N GLY A 334 32.53 -22.29 -27.20
CA GLY A 334 33.02 -23.15 -28.29
C GLY A 334 32.95 -24.64 -27.99
N SER A 335 31.85 -25.11 -27.38
CA SER A 335 31.61 -26.54 -27.16
C SER A 335 31.58 -27.32 -28.48
N ASP A 336 32.12 -28.53 -28.46
CA ASP A 336 32.10 -29.52 -29.55
C ASP A 336 31.02 -30.60 -29.34
N ASP A 337 30.32 -30.57 -28.20
CA ASP A 337 29.19 -31.44 -27.89
C ASP A 337 27.82 -30.78 -28.20
N GLN A 338 26.73 -31.38 -27.69
CA GLN A 338 25.35 -30.93 -27.90
C GLN A 338 24.96 -29.62 -27.18
N THR A 339 25.85 -29.00 -26.40
CA THR A 339 25.55 -27.85 -25.54
C THR A 339 24.89 -26.70 -26.30
N TRP A 340 25.45 -26.29 -27.45
CA TRP A 340 24.86 -25.18 -28.22
C TRP A 340 23.46 -25.50 -28.73
N LYS A 341 23.29 -26.71 -29.28
CA LYS A 341 22.02 -27.15 -29.84
C LYS A 341 20.95 -27.15 -28.74
N ASN A 342 21.27 -27.72 -27.59
CA ASN A 342 20.34 -27.83 -26.48
C ASN A 342 20.02 -26.46 -25.85
N LEU A 343 20.97 -25.52 -25.80
CA LEU A 343 20.72 -24.14 -25.37
C LEU A 343 19.73 -23.42 -26.29
N GLN A 344 19.79 -23.66 -27.60
CA GLN A 344 18.82 -23.11 -28.56
C GLN A 344 17.41 -23.67 -28.33
N GLU A 345 17.30 -24.98 -28.09
CA GLU A 345 16.02 -25.64 -27.79
C GLU A 345 15.44 -25.14 -26.46
N TRP A 346 16.27 -25.02 -25.43
CA TRP A 346 15.88 -24.54 -24.09
C TRP A 346 15.37 -23.10 -24.08
N LYS A 347 15.85 -22.24 -24.99
CA LYS A 347 15.39 -20.86 -25.09
C LYS A 347 13.88 -20.76 -25.30
N ALA A 348 13.26 -21.76 -25.95
CA ALA A 348 11.81 -21.77 -26.17
C ALA A 348 11.01 -22.02 -24.88
N SER A 349 11.53 -22.84 -23.96
CA SER A 349 10.87 -23.20 -22.70
C SER A 349 11.35 -22.40 -21.49
N TYR A 350 12.45 -21.64 -21.61
CA TYR A 350 12.98 -20.77 -20.57
C TYR A 350 13.11 -19.32 -21.06
N PRO A 351 12.06 -18.50 -20.99
CA PRO A 351 12.04 -17.14 -21.56
C PRO A 351 13.13 -16.19 -21.04
N GLN A 352 13.63 -16.41 -19.81
CA GLN A 352 14.71 -15.65 -19.19
C GLN A 352 16.10 -16.02 -19.74
N LEU A 353 16.23 -17.14 -20.46
CA LEU A 353 17.50 -17.63 -21.01
C LEU A 353 17.90 -16.90 -22.29
N ARG A 354 19.13 -16.40 -22.30
CA ARG A 354 19.76 -15.74 -23.44
C ARG A 354 21.07 -16.44 -23.82
N PRO A 355 21.03 -17.40 -24.76
CA PRO A 355 22.21 -18.13 -25.17
C PRO A 355 23.10 -17.27 -26.09
N MET A 356 24.41 -17.35 -25.86
CA MET A 356 25.47 -16.75 -26.67
C MET A 356 26.50 -17.82 -27.01
N ARG A 357 27.25 -17.65 -28.11
CA ARG A 357 28.29 -18.60 -28.52
C ARG A 357 29.58 -17.90 -28.92
N ASN A 358 30.71 -18.45 -28.49
CA ASN A 358 32.03 -18.19 -29.04
C ASN A 358 32.36 -19.25 -30.10
N GLU A 359 33.10 -18.86 -31.16
CA GLU A 359 33.51 -19.81 -32.21
C GLU A 359 34.51 -20.85 -31.69
N THR A 360 35.35 -20.45 -30.75
CA THR A 360 36.36 -21.27 -30.08
C THR A 360 36.32 -21.02 -28.58
N ASN A 361 37.01 -21.86 -27.81
CA ASN A 361 37.19 -21.64 -26.38
C ASN A 361 38.14 -20.45 -26.15
N LEU A 362 37.59 -19.34 -25.65
CA LEU A 362 38.31 -18.09 -25.38
C LEU A 362 38.86 -18.00 -23.95
N GLY A 363 38.69 -19.05 -23.14
CA GLY A 363 39.03 -19.04 -21.72
C GLY A 363 37.97 -18.38 -20.83
N PHE A 364 38.12 -18.58 -19.52
CA PHE A 364 37.12 -18.18 -18.51
C PHE A 364 36.90 -16.66 -18.45
N SER A 365 37.97 -15.88 -18.33
CA SER A 365 37.90 -14.43 -18.19
C SER A 365 37.25 -13.76 -19.40
N VAL A 366 37.72 -14.09 -20.62
CA VAL A 366 37.23 -13.46 -21.86
C VAL A 366 35.75 -13.80 -22.08
N GLY A 367 35.36 -15.06 -21.85
CA GLY A 367 33.97 -15.51 -21.98
C GLY A 367 33.02 -14.77 -21.04
N ASN A 368 33.36 -14.70 -19.74
CA ASN A 368 32.57 -13.99 -18.74
C ASN A 368 32.51 -12.48 -19.00
N ASN A 369 33.64 -11.85 -19.38
CA ASN A 369 33.69 -10.42 -19.70
C ASN A 369 32.83 -10.06 -20.91
N ARG A 370 32.77 -10.94 -21.92
CA ARG A 370 31.87 -10.76 -23.06
C ARG A 370 30.41 -10.76 -22.61
N ALA A 371 30.02 -11.68 -21.74
CA ALA A 371 28.66 -11.72 -21.19
C ALA A 371 28.34 -10.50 -20.33
N LEU A 372 29.31 -10.03 -19.52
CA LEU A 372 29.17 -8.87 -18.65
C LEU A 372 28.79 -7.60 -19.43
N LYS A 373 29.37 -7.40 -20.62
CA LYS A 373 29.04 -6.26 -21.49
C LYS A 373 27.58 -6.29 -21.94
N GLU A 374 27.02 -7.48 -22.09
CA GLU A 374 25.65 -7.71 -22.54
C GLU A 374 24.63 -7.79 -21.38
N ALA A 375 25.08 -7.87 -20.13
CA ALA A 375 24.22 -7.89 -18.95
C ALA A 375 23.36 -6.63 -18.86
N ARG A 376 22.09 -6.78 -18.47
CA ARG A 376 21.10 -5.68 -18.40
C ARG A 376 20.73 -5.31 -16.97
N GLY A 377 20.92 -6.21 -16.00
CA GLY A 377 20.55 -5.98 -14.62
C GLY A 377 21.55 -5.08 -13.88
N PRO A 378 21.11 -4.28 -12.89
CA PRO A 378 22.01 -3.49 -12.05
C PRO A 378 22.99 -4.35 -11.25
N TRP A 379 22.64 -5.62 -11.04
CA TRP A 379 23.44 -6.64 -10.38
C TRP A 379 23.83 -7.75 -11.35
N VAL A 380 25.04 -8.28 -11.24
CA VAL A 380 25.52 -9.42 -12.02
C VAL A 380 25.96 -10.55 -11.12
N VAL A 381 25.60 -11.78 -11.45
CA VAL A 381 26.11 -12.98 -10.80
C VAL A 381 26.97 -13.74 -11.80
N PHE A 382 28.23 -14.01 -11.47
CA PHE A 382 29.02 -15.03 -12.17
C PHE A 382 28.74 -16.37 -11.52
N LEU A 383 28.33 -17.36 -12.31
CA LEU A 383 27.90 -18.67 -11.85
C LEU A 383 28.48 -19.78 -12.74
N ASN A 384 29.12 -20.76 -12.14
CA ASN A 384 29.62 -21.92 -12.88
C ASN A 384 28.48 -22.83 -13.35
N ASN A 385 28.64 -23.46 -14.51
CA ASN A 385 27.60 -24.30 -15.11
C ASN A 385 27.37 -25.64 -14.41
N ASP A 386 28.25 -26.04 -13.48
CA ASP A 386 28.18 -27.26 -12.67
C ASP A 386 27.76 -27.00 -11.21
N THR A 387 27.00 -25.91 -11.01
CA THR A 387 26.38 -25.56 -9.72
C THR A 387 24.87 -25.79 -9.74
N GLU A 388 24.29 -26.10 -8.58
CA GLU A 388 22.85 -26.19 -8.36
C GLU A 388 22.46 -25.27 -7.19
N PRO A 389 21.90 -24.08 -7.46
CA PRO A 389 21.47 -23.18 -6.41
C PRO A 389 20.32 -23.74 -5.56
N ARG A 390 20.36 -23.54 -4.24
CA ARG A 390 19.29 -23.91 -3.30
C ARG A 390 18.25 -22.77 -3.16
N PRO A 391 17.06 -23.02 -2.61
CA PRO A 391 16.08 -21.96 -2.34
C PRO A 391 16.68 -20.78 -1.55
N HIS A 392 16.20 -19.56 -1.82
CA HIS A 392 16.62 -18.30 -1.18
C HIS A 392 18.07 -17.85 -1.42
N TRP A 393 18.85 -18.57 -2.25
CA TRP A 393 20.25 -18.25 -2.46
C TRP A 393 20.47 -16.81 -2.96
N LEU A 394 19.67 -16.36 -3.94
CA LEU A 394 19.84 -15.08 -4.59
C LEU A 394 19.31 -13.91 -3.73
N ASP A 395 18.21 -14.12 -3.01
CA ASP A 395 17.67 -13.14 -2.05
C ASP A 395 18.70 -12.82 -0.96
N ALA A 396 19.35 -13.85 -0.41
CA ALA A 396 20.38 -13.71 0.62
C ALA A 396 21.58 -12.87 0.13
N MET A 397 22.03 -13.07 -1.11
CA MET A 397 23.13 -12.29 -1.68
C MET A 397 22.70 -10.84 -1.97
N LEU A 398 21.49 -10.65 -2.53
CA LEU A 398 20.96 -9.32 -2.84
C LEU A 398 20.70 -8.47 -1.60
N ALA A 399 20.26 -9.08 -0.50
CA ALA A 399 20.04 -8.37 0.76
C ALA A 399 21.31 -7.64 1.22
N ILE A 400 22.48 -8.27 1.12
CA ILE A 400 23.76 -7.64 1.47
C ILE A 400 24.09 -6.52 0.47
N ALA A 401 24.03 -6.85 -0.82
CA ALA A 401 24.46 -5.94 -1.87
C ALA A 401 23.58 -4.67 -1.97
N GLN A 402 22.29 -4.77 -1.68
CA GLN A 402 21.35 -3.64 -1.71
C GLN A 402 21.43 -2.77 -0.45
N ASN A 403 21.74 -3.37 0.71
CA ASN A 403 21.72 -2.66 2.00
C ASN A 403 23.09 -2.09 2.39
N ASP A 404 24.21 -2.63 1.88
CA ASP A 404 25.55 -2.05 2.08
C ASP A 404 26.20 -1.58 0.76
N PRO A 405 26.15 -0.27 0.45
CA PRO A 405 26.84 0.30 -0.70
C PRO A 405 28.38 0.16 -0.69
N SER A 406 28.99 -0.19 0.46
CA SER A 406 30.42 -0.44 0.59
C SER A 406 30.85 -1.85 0.15
N VAL A 407 29.90 -2.76 -0.10
CA VAL A 407 30.18 -4.12 -0.60
C VAL A 407 30.28 -4.12 -2.12
N GLY A 408 31.41 -4.63 -2.63
CA GLY A 408 31.68 -4.74 -4.06
C GLY A 408 31.53 -6.15 -4.64
N ALA A 409 31.61 -7.18 -3.79
CA ALA A 409 31.29 -8.56 -4.16
C ALA A 409 30.72 -9.35 -2.98
N VAL A 410 29.79 -10.27 -3.28
CA VAL A 410 29.24 -11.25 -2.34
C VAL A 410 29.49 -12.66 -2.88
N GLY A 411 30.12 -13.51 -2.08
CA GLY A 411 30.34 -14.94 -2.37
C GLY A 411 29.38 -15.84 -1.59
N ALA A 412 29.08 -17.00 -2.15
CA ALA A 412 28.15 -17.98 -1.60
C ALA A 412 28.85 -19.15 -0.88
N LYS A 413 28.12 -19.92 -0.06
CA LYS A 413 28.56 -21.22 0.45
C LYS A 413 28.40 -22.30 -0.62
N LEU A 414 29.50 -22.98 -0.93
CA LEU A 414 29.48 -24.11 -1.87
C LEU A 414 29.71 -25.41 -1.11
N VAL A 415 28.82 -26.36 -1.34
CA VAL A 415 28.88 -27.71 -0.76
C VAL A 415 29.00 -28.75 -1.87
N TYR A 416 29.66 -29.86 -1.58
CA TYR A 416 29.62 -31.04 -2.44
C TYR A 416 28.24 -31.73 -2.37
N PRO A 417 27.93 -32.65 -3.30
CA PRO A 417 26.69 -33.42 -3.25
C PRO A 417 26.50 -34.28 -1.99
N ASP A 418 27.57 -34.54 -1.23
CA ASP A 418 27.54 -35.22 0.06
C ASP A 418 27.36 -34.26 1.26
N GLU A 419 27.00 -33.01 0.99
CA GLU A 419 26.76 -31.94 1.97
C GLU A 419 28.01 -31.54 2.80
N THR A 420 29.21 -31.89 2.32
CA THR A 420 30.48 -31.36 2.86
C THR A 420 30.87 -30.04 2.19
N ILE A 421 31.57 -29.17 2.92
CA ILE A 421 31.96 -27.84 2.46
C ILE A 421 33.07 -27.95 1.43
N GLN A 422 32.87 -27.28 0.30
CA GLN A 422 33.93 -26.98 -0.66
C GLN A 422 34.47 -25.57 -0.45
N HIS A 423 33.58 -24.58 -0.27
CA HIS A 423 33.93 -23.17 -0.12
C HIS A 423 33.09 -22.49 0.95
N ALA A 424 33.78 -21.91 1.92
CA ALA A 424 33.23 -21.01 2.93
C ALA A 424 34.07 -19.72 3.07
N GLY A 425 34.60 -19.22 1.95
CA GLY A 425 35.60 -18.15 1.89
C GLY A 425 36.97 -18.60 1.35
N VAL A 426 37.79 -17.63 0.94
CA VAL A 426 39.18 -17.84 0.52
C VAL A 426 40.12 -17.05 1.43
N ALA A 427 41.07 -17.74 2.06
CA ALA A 427 42.14 -17.13 2.83
C ALA A 427 43.42 -17.01 1.99
N ILE A 428 44.16 -15.93 2.17
CA ILE A 428 45.45 -15.68 1.51
C ILE A 428 46.58 -16.09 2.45
N VAL A 429 47.37 -17.08 2.06
CA VAL A 429 48.35 -17.75 2.91
C VAL A 429 49.77 -17.46 2.41
N ASP A 430 50.65 -17.04 3.33
CA ASP A 430 52.12 -17.03 3.15
C ASP A 430 52.62 -18.47 3.31
N ASP A 431 52.62 -19.25 2.21
CA ASP A 431 53.07 -20.64 2.21
C ASP A 431 54.59 -20.75 2.05
N ARG A 432 55.30 -20.74 3.17
CA ARG A 432 56.77 -20.90 3.21
C ARG A 432 57.23 -22.33 3.00
N LYS A 433 56.32 -23.30 3.15
CA LYS A 433 56.63 -24.72 2.93
C LYS A 433 56.80 -25.01 1.44
N ASN A 434 55.90 -24.50 0.62
CA ASN A 434 55.95 -24.70 -0.84
C ASN A 434 56.46 -23.48 -1.62
N GLY A 435 56.73 -22.36 -0.93
CA GLY A 435 57.31 -21.16 -1.52
C GLY A 435 56.31 -20.28 -2.28
N ASP A 436 55.02 -20.32 -1.92
CA ASP A 436 53.97 -19.47 -2.50
C ASP A 436 53.52 -18.40 -1.49
N PRO A 437 54.00 -17.15 -1.60
CA PRO A 437 53.64 -16.10 -0.66
C PRO A 437 52.18 -15.63 -0.77
N LEU A 438 51.42 -15.95 -1.82
CA LEU A 438 50.04 -15.48 -2.00
C LEU A 438 49.08 -16.64 -2.30
N LEU A 439 49.28 -17.77 -1.65
CA LEU A 439 48.45 -18.96 -1.86
C LEU A 439 47.00 -18.64 -1.47
N ALA A 440 46.08 -18.75 -2.43
CA ALA A 440 44.65 -18.58 -2.19
C ALA A 440 44.03 -19.94 -1.85
N GLN A 441 43.60 -20.11 -0.60
CA GLN A 441 43.10 -21.39 -0.09
C GLN A 441 41.65 -21.31 0.36
N HIS A 442 40.83 -22.25 -0.11
CA HIS A 442 39.46 -22.44 0.40
C HIS A 442 39.50 -22.92 1.86
N ILE A 443 38.79 -22.23 2.74
CA ILE A 443 38.75 -22.59 4.16
C ILE A 443 37.62 -23.58 4.46
N LEU A 444 37.75 -24.30 5.58
CA LEU A 444 36.76 -25.27 6.10
C LEU A 444 36.41 -26.42 5.13
N HIS A 445 37.25 -26.61 4.11
CA HIS A 445 37.08 -27.66 3.11
C HIS A 445 36.96 -29.05 3.74
N GLY A 446 36.00 -29.85 3.28
CA GLY A 446 35.72 -31.21 3.74
C GLY A 446 34.98 -31.31 5.08
N ARG A 447 34.67 -30.17 5.73
CA ARG A 447 33.84 -30.16 6.96
C ARG A 447 32.35 -30.31 6.62
N PRO A 448 31.49 -30.78 7.53
CA PRO A 448 30.04 -30.75 7.36
C PRO A 448 29.53 -29.31 7.13
N LYS A 449 28.50 -29.11 6.30
CA LYS A 449 27.98 -27.77 5.98
C LYS A 449 27.37 -26.99 7.16
N ASP A 450 26.99 -27.69 8.21
CA ASP A 450 26.46 -27.16 9.47
C ASP A 450 27.56 -26.81 10.48
N PHE A 451 28.84 -26.95 10.09
CA PHE A 451 29.97 -26.52 10.92
C PHE A 451 29.81 -25.04 11.29
N PRO A 452 29.81 -24.66 12.59
CA PRO A 452 29.37 -23.33 13.03
C PRO A 452 30.11 -22.18 12.34
N GLN A 453 31.43 -22.29 12.17
CA GLN A 453 32.28 -21.27 11.55
C GLN A 453 31.95 -21.05 10.07
N ALA A 454 31.39 -22.06 9.38
CA ALA A 454 30.98 -21.95 7.99
C ALA A 454 29.64 -21.23 7.82
N ASN A 455 28.92 -20.97 8.92
CA ASN A 455 27.61 -20.32 8.91
C ASN A 455 27.68 -18.89 9.48
N LEU A 456 28.88 -18.29 9.48
CA LEU A 456 29.12 -16.90 9.83
C LEU A 456 29.31 -16.05 8.57
N MET A 457 28.77 -14.82 8.57
CA MET A 457 29.09 -13.83 7.54
C MET A 457 30.46 -13.22 7.82
N ILE A 458 31.35 -13.27 6.83
CA ILE A 458 32.76 -12.90 7.01
C ILE A 458 33.19 -11.99 5.84
N GLU A 459 33.92 -10.92 6.17
CA GLU A 459 34.65 -10.14 5.18
C GLU A 459 35.94 -10.89 4.87
N PHE A 460 36.11 -11.25 3.59
CA PHE A 460 37.30 -11.91 3.09
C PHE A 460 38.09 -10.99 2.16
N GLN A 461 39.30 -11.42 1.80
CA GLN A 461 40.04 -10.77 0.72
C GLN A 461 39.60 -11.26 -0.66
N ALA A 462 39.11 -12.50 -0.72
CA ALA A 462 38.65 -13.11 -1.94
C ALA A 462 37.51 -14.11 -1.67
N VAL A 463 36.65 -14.25 -2.67
CA VAL A 463 35.65 -15.30 -2.79
C VAL A 463 35.77 -15.88 -4.20
N THR A 464 35.23 -17.07 -4.43
CA THR A 464 35.36 -17.71 -5.74
C THR A 464 34.32 -17.21 -6.75
N ALA A 465 34.69 -17.17 -8.04
CA ALA A 465 33.76 -16.89 -9.13
C ALA A 465 32.81 -18.05 -9.47
N ALA A 466 32.91 -19.20 -8.79
CA ALA A 466 31.91 -20.27 -8.95
C ALA A 466 30.49 -19.80 -8.60
N CYS A 467 30.37 -18.86 -7.65
CA CYS A 467 29.17 -18.05 -7.45
C CYS A 467 29.55 -16.70 -6.80
N MET A 468 29.55 -15.62 -7.58
CA MET A 468 29.91 -14.27 -7.13
C MET A 468 28.91 -13.22 -7.63
N LEU A 469 28.27 -12.50 -6.72
CA LEU A 469 27.38 -11.37 -7.01
C LEU A 469 28.16 -10.05 -6.93
N MET A 470 27.96 -9.15 -7.90
CA MET A 470 28.59 -7.82 -7.95
C MET A 470 27.65 -6.73 -8.48
N PRO A 471 27.83 -5.44 -8.11
CA PRO A 471 27.21 -4.34 -8.84
C PRO A 471 27.75 -4.32 -10.27
N ARG A 472 26.86 -4.27 -11.26
CA ARG A 472 27.23 -4.28 -12.69
C ARG A 472 28.15 -3.12 -13.04
N GLU A 473 27.87 -1.93 -12.52
CA GLU A 473 28.67 -0.73 -12.78
C GLU A 473 30.09 -0.88 -12.24
N LEU A 474 30.26 -1.51 -11.08
CA LEU A 474 31.57 -1.79 -10.51
C LEU A 474 32.32 -2.83 -11.34
N ALA A 475 31.66 -3.93 -11.72
CA ALA A 475 32.25 -4.95 -12.58
C ALA A 475 32.73 -4.37 -13.92
N ILE A 476 31.95 -3.47 -14.54
CA ILE A 476 32.34 -2.76 -15.77
C ILE A 476 33.50 -1.79 -15.50
N LYS A 477 33.44 -1.00 -14.43
CA LYS A 477 34.50 -0.06 -14.05
C LYS A 477 35.84 -0.75 -13.83
N LEU A 478 35.82 -1.97 -13.28
CA LEU A 478 37.01 -2.79 -13.06
C LEU A 478 37.43 -3.61 -14.28
N ASN A 479 36.72 -3.51 -15.42
CA ASN A 479 36.92 -4.32 -16.63
C ASN A 479 36.75 -5.84 -16.41
N GLY A 480 35.90 -6.25 -15.46
CA GLY A 480 35.60 -7.66 -15.20
C GLY A 480 36.84 -8.47 -14.78
N PHE A 481 36.93 -9.73 -15.19
CA PHE A 481 38.09 -10.59 -14.95
C PHE A 481 39.28 -10.16 -15.81
N ASP A 482 40.52 -10.29 -15.30
CA ASP A 482 41.70 -9.98 -16.10
C ASP A 482 41.93 -11.10 -17.14
N GLU A 483 41.86 -10.75 -18.41
CA GLU A 483 41.94 -11.68 -19.55
C GLU A 483 43.33 -12.31 -19.73
N GLY A 484 44.34 -11.87 -18.97
CA GLY A 484 45.65 -12.50 -18.97
C GLY A 484 45.78 -13.73 -18.08
N TYR A 485 44.76 -14.04 -17.27
CA TYR A 485 44.67 -15.31 -16.54
C TYR A 485 44.05 -16.41 -17.40
N GLN A 486 44.58 -17.63 -17.26
CA GLN A 486 44.07 -18.80 -17.95
C GLN A 486 43.61 -19.85 -16.94
N ASN A 487 42.32 -19.80 -16.57
CA ASN A 487 41.63 -20.78 -15.72
C ASN A 487 42.30 -20.99 -14.35
N GLY A 488 42.16 -20.01 -13.45
CA GLY A 488 42.68 -19.98 -12.10
C GLY A 488 43.22 -18.59 -11.70
N TYR A 489 42.90 -18.16 -10.48
CA TYR A 489 43.30 -16.88 -9.86
C TYR A 489 42.71 -15.59 -10.45
N GLU A 490 41.89 -15.63 -11.50
CA GLU A 490 41.19 -14.47 -12.04
C GLU A 490 40.17 -13.87 -11.06
N ASP A 491 39.54 -14.71 -10.25
CA ASP A 491 38.55 -14.34 -9.23
C ASP A 491 39.22 -13.71 -8.01
N VAL A 492 40.36 -14.26 -7.59
CA VAL A 492 41.23 -13.69 -6.55
C VAL A 492 41.76 -12.31 -6.99
N ASP A 493 42.28 -12.18 -8.21
CA ASP A 493 42.73 -10.88 -8.75
C ASP A 493 41.59 -9.86 -8.81
N LEU A 494 40.41 -10.27 -9.26
CA LEU A 494 39.23 -9.40 -9.29
C LEU A 494 38.85 -8.93 -7.88
N CYS A 495 38.82 -9.82 -6.89
CA CYS A 495 38.56 -9.45 -5.50
C CYS A 495 39.60 -8.46 -4.95
N PHE A 496 40.88 -8.63 -5.27
CA PHE A 496 41.91 -7.67 -4.89
C PHE A 496 41.71 -6.30 -5.55
N ARG A 497 41.28 -6.25 -6.82
CA ARG A 497 40.92 -4.98 -7.47
C ARG A 497 39.69 -4.32 -6.87
N ILE A 498 38.69 -5.10 -6.47
CA ILE A 498 37.50 -4.59 -5.76
C ILE A 498 37.93 -3.90 -4.46
N ARG A 499 38.83 -4.54 -3.71
CA ARG A 499 39.40 -3.99 -2.47
C ARG A 499 40.27 -2.77 -2.71
N GLU A 500 41.13 -2.79 -3.73
CA GLU A 500 41.94 -1.63 -4.13
C GLU A 500 41.07 -0.42 -4.52
N ALA A 501 39.87 -0.68 -5.08
CA ALA A 501 38.87 0.35 -5.38
C ALA A 501 38.05 0.82 -4.16
N GLY A 502 38.34 0.31 -2.96
CA GLY A 502 37.73 0.73 -1.69
C GLY A 502 36.47 -0.03 -1.27
N TYR A 503 36.17 -1.16 -1.91
CA TYR A 503 34.98 -1.97 -1.61
C TYR A 503 35.33 -3.24 -0.82
N LYS A 504 34.37 -3.72 -0.03
CA LYS A 504 34.46 -4.98 0.72
C LYS A 504 34.10 -6.18 -0.14
N VAL A 505 34.63 -7.34 0.23
CA VAL A 505 34.27 -8.65 -0.34
C VAL A 505 33.72 -9.51 0.79
N VAL A 506 32.47 -9.96 0.65
CA VAL A 506 31.71 -10.58 1.75
C VAL A 506 31.30 -11.99 1.40
N TYR A 507 31.44 -12.92 2.33
CA TYR A 507 30.89 -14.26 2.26
C TYR A 507 29.52 -14.32 2.98
N GLN A 508 28.48 -14.81 2.28
CA GLN A 508 27.12 -14.97 2.79
C GLN A 508 26.76 -16.47 2.87
N PRO A 509 26.73 -17.09 4.06
CA PRO A 509 26.51 -18.52 4.22
C PRO A 509 25.08 -18.99 3.90
N HIS A 510 24.07 -18.10 3.94
CA HIS A 510 22.69 -18.43 3.57
C HIS A 510 22.51 -18.56 2.06
N ALA A 511 23.44 -18.04 1.26
CA ALA A 511 23.50 -18.31 -0.16
C ALA A 511 24.18 -19.66 -0.36
N GLU A 512 23.40 -20.75 -0.41
CA GLU A 512 23.93 -22.13 -0.52
C GLU A 512 23.75 -22.69 -1.93
N LEU A 513 24.80 -23.30 -2.49
CA LEU A 513 24.76 -24.00 -3.76
C LEU A 513 25.49 -25.35 -3.63
N VAL A 514 24.99 -26.37 -4.32
CA VAL A 514 25.74 -27.61 -4.54
C VAL A 514 26.68 -27.40 -5.73
N HIS A 515 27.95 -27.76 -5.59
CA HIS A 515 28.95 -27.67 -6.65
C HIS A 515 29.53 -29.06 -6.92
N HIS A 516 29.40 -29.54 -8.16
CA HIS A 516 29.75 -30.91 -8.56
C HIS A 516 31.23 -31.11 -8.91
N GLU A 517 32.10 -30.23 -8.41
CA GLU A 517 33.51 -30.13 -8.80
C GLU A 517 34.19 -31.51 -8.87
N SER A 518 34.80 -31.81 -10.04
CA SER A 518 35.73 -32.94 -10.37
C SER A 518 35.54 -33.54 -11.79
N LYS A 519 34.89 -32.85 -12.75
CA LYS A 519 34.72 -33.40 -14.13
C LYS A 519 35.12 -32.48 -15.29
N SER A 520 35.78 -31.35 -15.00
CA SER A 520 36.32 -30.40 -15.99
C SER A 520 37.84 -30.59 -16.20
N GLY A 521 38.27 -31.80 -16.59
CA GLY A 521 39.58 -32.09 -17.22
C GLY A 521 40.90 -31.77 -16.47
N PRO A 522 42.01 -32.46 -16.80
CA PRO A 522 43.35 -32.14 -16.26
C PRO A 522 43.92 -30.78 -16.74
N GLU A 523 43.32 -30.18 -17.76
CA GLU A 523 43.75 -28.89 -18.35
C GLU A 523 43.58 -27.69 -17.39
N ARG A 524 42.75 -27.82 -16.35
CA ARG A 524 42.55 -26.78 -15.30
C ARG A 524 43.84 -26.41 -14.57
N PHE A 525 44.83 -27.29 -14.53
CA PHE A 525 46.10 -27.04 -13.84
C PHE A 525 47.25 -26.66 -14.78
N ALA A 526 47.02 -26.57 -16.09
CA ALA A 526 48.07 -26.41 -17.09
C ALA A 526 48.83 -25.07 -16.99
N HIS A 527 48.15 -24.00 -16.54
CA HIS A 527 48.70 -22.64 -16.48
C HIS A 527 48.82 -22.07 -15.06
N VAL A 528 48.77 -22.95 -14.04
CA VAL A 528 48.79 -22.53 -12.63
C VAL A 528 50.07 -21.76 -12.29
N ALA A 529 51.23 -22.19 -12.81
CA ALA A 529 52.50 -21.52 -12.55
C ALA A 529 52.53 -20.10 -13.15
N GLU A 530 52.05 -19.91 -14.38
CA GLU A 530 51.96 -18.59 -15.02
C GLU A 530 50.96 -17.68 -14.30
N ASN A 531 49.81 -18.21 -13.90
CA ASN A 531 48.78 -17.47 -13.16
C ASN A 531 49.30 -17.01 -11.79
N ILE A 532 50.00 -17.88 -11.05
CA ILE A 532 50.66 -17.54 -9.78
C ILE A 532 51.69 -16.43 -10.00
N GLN A 533 52.59 -16.59 -10.98
CA GLN A 533 53.59 -15.56 -11.29
C GLN A 533 52.95 -14.21 -11.66
N ARG A 534 51.83 -14.23 -12.38
CA ARG A 534 51.07 -13.03 -12.73
C ARG A 534 50.46 -12.36 -11.50
N LEU A 535 49.80 -13.14 -10.64
CA LEU A 535 49.22 -12.65 -9.39
C LEU A 535 50.31 -12.03 -8.50
N HIS A 536 51.41 -12.74 -8.32
CA HIS A 536 52.60 -12.31 -7.59
C HIS A 536 53.15 -11.00 -8.13
N LYS A 537 53.40 -10.90 -9.45
CA LYS A 537 53.92 -9.68 -10.08
C LYS A 537 53.04 -8.47 -9.81
N ARG A 538 51.73 -8.66 -9.71
CA ARG A 538 50.77 -7.55 -9.52
C ARG A 538 50.56 -7.19 -8.06
N TRP A 539 50.51 -8.18 -7.17
CA TRP A 539 49.97 -8.07 -5.82
C TRP A 539 50.97 -8.36 -4.69
N MET A 540 52.13 -8.92 -5.00
CA MET A 540 53.17 -9.15 -3.98
C MET A 540 53.56 -7.84 -3.31
N GLY A 541 53.56 -7.83 -1.98
CA GLY A 541 53.82 -6.64 -1.17
C GLY A 541 52.65 -5.65 -1.08
N LYS A 542 51.55 -5.86 -1.80
CA LYS A 542 50.32 -5.03 -1.71
C LYS A 542 49.22 -5.67 -0.88
N ILE A 543 49.23 -7.00 -0.75
CA ILE A 543 48.23 -7.78 -0.03
C ILE A 543 48.79 -8.23 1.32
N ARG A 544 47.91 -8.25 2.34
CA ARG A 544 48.25 -8.80 3.66
C ARG A 544 47.89 -10.28 3.69
N HIS A 545 48.68 -11.12 4.33
CA HIS A 545 48.36 -12.54 4.48
C HIS A 545 47.41 -12.74 5.68
N ASP A 546 46.46 -13.65 5.52
CA ASP A 546 45.54 -14.10 6.57
C ASP A 546 46.20 -15.14 7.48
N PHE A 547 46.95 -16.06 6.88
CA PHE A 547 47.71 -17.09 7.58
C PHE A 547 49.14 -17.15 7.06
N ARG A 548 50.03 -17.73 7.86
CA ARG A 548 51.36 -18.17 7.41
C ARG A 548 51.51 -19.64 7.68
N LEU A 549 51.91 -20.38 6.66
CA LEU A 549 52.29 -21.78 6.80
C LEU A 549 53.81 -21.85 6.92
N GLU A 550 54.31 -22.28 8.09
CA GLU A 550 55.74 -22.43 8.33
C GLU A 550 56.28 -23.71 7.66
N PRO A 551 57.60 -23.84 7.41
CA PRO A 551 58.18 -25.01 6.75
C PRO A 551 57.90 -26.36 7.43
N ASN A 552 57.61 -26.35 8.73
CA ASN A 552 57.22 -27.52 9.52
C ASN A 552 55.74 -27.95 9.28
N GLY A 553 54.97 -27.17 8.52
CA GLY A 553 53.55 -27.40 8.26
C GLY A 553 52.60 -26.78 9.29
N GLU A 554 53.09 -25.99 10.24
CA GLU A 554 52.29 -25.28 11.21
C GLU A 554 51.66 -24.03 10.60
N ALA A 555 50.33 -23.89 10.73
CA ALA A 555 49.59 -22.73 10.26
C ALA A 555 49.41 -21.72 11.39
N ILE A 556 49.99 -20.54 11.23
CA ILE A 556 49.89 -19.41 12.17
C ILE A 556 48.88 -18.42 11.59
N GLN A 557 47.80 -18.14 12.32
CA GLN A 557 46.91 -17.04 11.97
C GLN A 557 47.65 -15.73 12.19
N LEU A 558 47.72 -14.91 11.14
CA LEU A 558 48.26 -13.57 11.22
C LEU A 558 47.10 -12.60 11.51
N ASN A 559 47.40 -11.36 11.92
CA ASN A 559 46.39 -10.29 12.09
C ASN A 559 45.86 -9.82 10.72
N GLY A 560 45.42 -10.75 9.87
CA GLY A 560 44.86 -10.52 8.56
C GLY A 560 43.38 -10.10 8.61
N PRO A 561 42.84 -9.59 7.49
CA PRO A 561 41.51 -9.00 7.39
C PRO A 561 40.33 -10.00 7.35
N ILE A 562 40.47 -11.23 7.90
CA ILE A 562 39.31 -12.11 8.10
C ILE A 562 38.56 -11.61 9.33
N THR A 563 37.52 -10.83 9.09
CA THR A 563 36.70 -10.24 10.15
C THR A 563 35.25 -10.61 9.96
N LEU A 564 34.52 -10.81 11.06
CA LEU A 564 33.06 -10.90 11.00
C LEU A 564 32.53 -9.68 10.25
N TYR A 565 31.74 -9.95 9.21
CA TYR A 565 31.12 -8.89 8.45
C TYR A 565 29.76 -8.57 9.04
N THR A 566 29.58 -7.30 9.39
CA THR A 566 28.32 -6.77 9.89
C THR A 566 27.81 -5.70 8.92
N PRO A 567 26.62 -5.87 8.32
CA PRO A 567 26.01 -4.87 7.45
C PRO A 567 25.87 -3.48 8.11
N PRO A 568 26.01 -2.35 7.40
CA PRO A 568 25.82 -1.02 7.94
C PRO A 568 24.39 -0.84 8.45
N GLY A 569 24.25 -0.28 9.64
CA GLY A 569 22.98 -0.28 10.39
C GLY A 569 22.88 -1.44 11.39
N GLN A 570 23.73 -2.45 11.27
CA GLN A 570 24.02 -3.43 12.31
C GLN A 570 25.42 -3.09 12.88
N THR A 571 25.48 -2.67 14.14
CA THR A 571 26.74 -2.59 14.90
C THR A 571 27.35 -3.97 14.98
N ALA A 572 28.69 -4.09 14.98
CA ALA A 572 29.43 -5.32 15.31
C ALA A 572 29.29 -5.71 16.80
N GLU A 573 28.09 -5.51 17.34
CA GLU A 573 27.51 -6.34 18.37
C GLU A 573 27.06 -7.64 17.64
N THR A 574 26.97 -8.76 18.36
CA THR A 574 26.17 -9.93 17.94
C THR A 574 24.97 -9.42 17.15
N PRO A 575 24.67 -9.91 15.92
CA PRO A 575 23.67 -9.30 15.07
C PRO A 575 22.51 -8.88 15.94
N LYS A 576 22.23 -7.57 16.01
CA LYS A 576 21.03 -7.08 16.69
C LYS A 576 19.90 -7.63 15.88
N ASP A 577 19.55 -8.83 16.26
CA ASP A 577 18.29 -9.42 16.06
C ASP A 577 17.31 -8.44 16.70
N ASP A 578 16.54 -7.78 15.84
CA ASP A 578 15.57 -6.76 16.23
C ASP A 578 14.44 -7.36 17.10
N ARG A 579 14.44 -8.69 17.28
CA ARG A 579 13.61 -9.36 18.27
C ARG A 579 14.02 -8.93 19.69
N PRO A 580 13.06 -8.66 20.60
CA PRO A 580 13.40 -8.22 21.94
C PRO A 580 14.27 -9.24 22.67
N GLY A 581 15.42 -8.82 23.22
CA GLY A 581 16.37 -9.74 23.86
C GLY A 581 15.82 -10.41 25.13
N VAL A 582 16.29 -11.61 25.42
CA VAL A 582 15.95 -12.36 26.65
C VAL A 582 17.10 -12.29 27.65
N SER A 583 16.81 -11.98 28.92
CA SER A 583 17.76 -12.20 30.00
C SER A 583 17.47 -13.54 30.66
N ILE A 584 18.34 -14.52 30.42
CA ILE A 584 18.29 -15.82 31.09
C ILE A 584 18.93 -15.65 32.46
N ILE A 585 18.14 -15.84 33.52
CA ILE A 585 18.58 -15.75 34.90
C ILE A 585 18.76 -17.15 35.44
N MET A 586 19.98 -17.49 35.83
CA MET A 586 20.30 -18.79 36.39
C MET A 586 20.97 -18.62 37.76
N LEU A 587 20.30 -19.10 38.80
CA LEU A 587 20.86 -19.12 40.16
C LEU A 587 21.69 -20.40 40.36
N THR A 588 22.87 -20.28 40.94
CA THR A 588 23.72 -21.43 41.30
C THR A 588 24.22 -21.34 42.73
N PHE A 589 24.28 -22.49 43.39
CA PHE A 589 24.87 -22.68 44.72
C PHE A 589 25.49 -24.09 44.75
N ASN A 590 26.82 -24.15 44.66
CA ASN A 590 27.60 -25.37 44.43
C ASN A 590 27.15 -26.14 43.16
N ALA A 591 27.35 -27.46 43.10
CA ALA A 591 27.00 -28.31 41.96
C ALA A 591 27.64 -27.86 40.62
N LEU A 592 28.98 -27.68 40.63
CA LEU A 592 29.77 -27.26 39.47
C LEU A 592 29.43 -28.04 38.20
N GLU A 593 29.34 -29.37 38.28
CA GLU A 593 29.15 -30.19 37.08
C GLU A 593 27.78 -29.98 36.44
N MET A 594 26.71 -29.88 37.24
CA MET A 594 25.37 -29.57 36.73
C MET A 594 25.33 -28.16 36.13
N THR A 595 25.90 -27.19 36.85
CA THR A 595 26.01 -25.80 36.35
C THR A 595 26.74 -25.75 35.01
N ARG A 596 27.85 -26.49 34.87
CA ARG A 596 28.61 -26.59 33.63
C ARG A 596 27.79 -27.22 32.51
N GLN A 597 27.06 -28.30 32.79
CA GLN A 597 26.21 -28.98 31.81
C GLN A 597 25.07 -28.08 31.32
N THR A 598 24.35 -27.42 32.23
CA THR A 598 23.27 -26.49 31.87
C THR A 598 23.79 -25.33 31.04
N ILE A 599 24.87 -24.65 31.47
CA ILE A 599 25.48 -23.54 30.71
C ILE A 599 25.94 -24.00 29.33
N THR A 600 26.60 -25.17 29.24
CA THR A 600 27.01 -25.75 27.96
C THR A 600 25.81 -25.95 27.05
N SER A 601 24.72 -26.55 27.55
CA SER A 601 23.51 -26.76 26.75
C SER A 601 22.87 -25.44 26.28
N VAL A 602 22.86 -24.39 27.12
CA VAL A 602 22.38 -23.05 26.74
C VAL A 602 23.24 -22.45 25.64
N LEU A 603 24.57 -22.52 25.77
CA LEU A 603 25.50 -21.99 24.76
C LEU A 603 25.41 -22.74 23.43
N GLU A 604 25.20 -24.05 23.46
CA GLU A 604 25.15 -24.89 22.28
C GLU A 604 23.81 -24.79 21.52
N HIS A 605 22.69 -24.71 22.26
CA HIS A 605 21.34 -24.89 21.72
C HIS A 605 20.45 -23.63 21.68
N THR A 606 20.96 -22.47 22.11
CA THR A 606 20.21 -21.20 22.06
C THR A 606 20.70 -20.33 20.90
N ARG A 607 19.79 -19.94 19.99
CA ARG A 607 20.09 -19.03 18.87
C ARG A 607 19.36 -17.69 18.98
N TYR A 608 18.24 -17.63 19.71
CA TYR A 608 17.53 -16.41 20.06
C TYR A 608 18.46 -15.44 20.82
N PRO A 609 18.31 -14.11 20.72
CA PRO A 609 19.20 -13.17 21.39
C PRO A 609 19.02 -13.24 22.90
N TYR A 610 20.10 -13.48 23.60
CA TYR A 610 20.08 -13.51 25.05
C TYR A 610 21.34 -12.92 25.67
N GLU A 611 21.17 -12.46 26.90
CA GLU A 611 22.24 -12.43 27.88
C GLU A 611 22.00 -13.54 28.92
N LEU A 612 23.07 -14.09 29.49
CA LEU A 612 22.98 -15.04 30.58
C LEU A 612 23.53 -14.41 31.85
N ILE A 613 22.65 -14.22 32.84
CA ILE A 613 23.02 -13.70 34.16
C ILE A 613 23.05 -14.86 35.13
N VAL A 614 24.27 -15.23 35.55
CA VAL A 614 24.48 -16.26 36.55
C VAL A 614 24.63 -15.61 37.92
N VAL A 615 23.76 -15.96 38.85
CA VAL A 615 23.86 -15.50 40.25
C VAL A 615 24.51 -16.60 41.08
N ASP A 616 25.76 -16.41 41.47
CA ASP A 616 26.46 -17.30 42.38
C ASP A 616 26.08 -16.97 43.83
N ASN A 617 25.36 -17.88 44.49
CA ASN A 617 24.81 -17.68 45.82
C ASN A 617 25.77 -18.12 46.95
N ALA A 618 27.05 -17.75 46.82
CA ALA A 618 28.17 -18.12 47.69
C ALA A 618 28.66 -19.58 47.57
N SER A 619 28.97 -20.01 46.34
CA SER A 619 29.54 -21.35 46.09
C SER A 619 31.00 -21.50 46.53
N GLY A 620 31.46 -22.76 46.58
CA GLY A 620 32.87 -23.10 46.80
C GLY A 620 33.84 -22.63 45.70
N ALA A 621 35.14 -22.69 46.00
CA ALA A 621 36.21 -22.11 45.18
C ALA A 621 36.22 -22.61 43.72
N ASP A 622 35.91 -23.90 43.48
CA ASP A 622 35.94 -24.49 42.14
C ASP A 622 34.83 -23.92 41.24
N THR A 623 33.62 -23.74 41.78
CA THR A 623 32.50 -23.10 41.05
C THR A 623 32.82 -21.64 40.74
N VAL A 624 33.34 -20.89 41.71
CA VAL A 624 33.71 -19.48 41.53
C VAL A 624 34.82 -19.32 40.47
N ALA A 625 35.81 -20.22 40.46
CA ALA A 625 36.88 -20.19 39.47
C ALA A 625 36.34 -20.41 38.05
N TYR A 626 35.47 -21.41 37.87
CA TYR A 626 34.82 -21.68 36.58
C TYR A 626 33.97 -20.51 36.09
N LEU A 627 33.14 -19.91 36.95
CA LEU A 627 32.27 -18.81 36.54
C LEU A 627 33.05 -17.55 36.14
N LYS A 628 34.20 -17.28 36.80
CA LYS A 628 35.09 -16.17 36.40
C LYS A 628 35.74 -16.41 35.05
N GLU A 629 36.16 -17.64 34.77
CA GLU A 629 36.69 -18.02 33.47
C GLU A 629 35.61 -17.88 32.38
N LEU A 630 34.38 -18.31 32.69
CA LEU A 630 33.24 -18.22 31.78
C LEU A 630 32.88 -16.77 31.42
N GLU A 631 32.79 -15.88 32.40
CA GLU A 631 32.53 -14.44 32.19
C GLU A 631 33.61 -13.78 31.32
N GLN A 632 34.87 -14.19 31.46
CA GLN A 632 35.97 -13.69 30.62
C GLN A 632 35.91 -14.19 29.18
N GLN A 633 35.45 -15.44 28.97
CA GLN A 633 35.39 -16.07 27.65
C GLN A 633 34.17 -15.64 26.85
N HIS A 634 33.06 -15.27 27.52
CA HIS A 634 31.79 -15.00 26.86
C HIS A 634 31.23 -13.61 27.27
N PRO A 635 31.33 -12.59 26.41
CA PRO A 635 30.96 -11.21 26.76
C PRO A 635 29.45 -10.98 26.95
N HIS A 636 28.60 -11.95 26.63
CA HIS A 636 27.15 -11.92 26.86
C HIS A 636 26.73 -12.67 28.15
N ILE A 637 27.71 -13.13 28.93
CA ILE A 637 27.50 -13.74 30.24
C ILE A 637 27.95 -12.77 31.33
N LYS A 638 27.11 -12.58 32.34
CA LYS A 638 27.37 -11.73 33.50
C LYS A 638 27.23 -12.55 34.77
N VAL A 639 28.18 -12.42 35.70
CA VAL A 639 28.14 -13.21 36.94
C VAL A 639 28.03 -12.30 38.17
N LEU A 640 27.04 -12.57 39.02
CA LEU A 640 26.83 -11.87 40.29
C LEU A 640 27.27 -12.76 41.45
N PHE A 641 28.37 -12.41 42.12
CA PHE A 641 28.90 -13.17 43.25
C PHE A 641 28.37 -12.66 44.59
N ASN A 642 27.60 -13.49 45.31
CA ASN A 642 27.16 -13.20 46.66
C ASN A 642 28.17 -13.69 47.71
N LYS A 643 28.26 -12.96 48.84
CA LYS A 643 29.12 -13.33 49.98
C LYS A 643 28.48 -14.40 50.89
N GLU A 644 27.16 -14.47 50.88
CA GLU A 644 26.35 -15.41 51.65
C GLU A 644 25.17 -15.89 50.79
N ASN A 645 24.63 -17.06 51.11
CA ASN A 645 23.48 -17.61 50.39
C ASN A 645 22.20 -16.84 50.78
N LYS A 646 21.62 -16.11 49.81
CA LYS A 646 20.42 -15.29 49.99
C LYS A 646 19.09 -16.04 49.80
N GLY A 647 19.13 -17.34 49.48
CA GLY A 647 17.94 -18.11 49.11
C GLY A 647 17.57 -18.01 47.63
N PHE A 648 16.55 -18.78 47.23
CA PHE A 648 16.19 -18.96 45.81
C PHE A 648 15.51 -17.72 45.22
N SER A 649 14.47 -17.21 45.89
CA SER A 649 13.71 -16.05 45.43
C SER A 649 14.59 -14.79 45.33
N ALA A 650 15.31 -14.45 46.42
CA ALA A 650 16.13 -13.25 46.47
C ALA A 650 17.30 -13.30 45.46
N GLY A 651 17.88 -14.49 45.25
CA GLY A 651 18.91 -14.70 44.25
C GLY A 651 18.40 -14.50 42.82
N ASN A 652 17.23 -15.06 42.49
CA ASN A 652 16.59 -14.84 41.20
C ASN A 652 16.19 -13.38 41.03
N ASN A 653 15.49 -12.77 41.99
CA ASN A 653 15.12 -11.34 41.95
C ASN A 653 16.34 -10.42 41.75
N GLN A 654 17.48 -10.76 42.36
CA GLN A 654 18.75 -10.05 42.16
C GLN A 654 19.26 -10.18 40.72
N GLY A 655 19.20 -11.38 40.12
CA GLY A 655 19.58 -11.60 38.74
C GLY A 655 18.66 -10.85 37.78
N VAL A 656 17.35 -10.96 38.00
CA VAL A 656 16.32 -10.23 37.27
C VAL A 656 16.60 -8.72 37.40
N ALA A 657 16.80 -8.15 38.59
CA ALA A 657 17.12 -6.72 38.75
C ALA A 657 18.38 -6.23 38.00
N ALA A 658 19.28 -7.15 37.61
CA ALA A 658 20.48 -6.85 36.85
C ALA A 658 20.35 -7.07 35.34
N SER A 659 19.14 -7.39 34.85
CA SER A 659 18.79 -7.73 33.47
C SER A 659 18.48 -6.51 32.60
N ASP A 660 18.90 -6.56 31.34
CA ASP A 660 18.64 -5.54 30.31
C ASP A 660 17.62 -6.03 29.23
N GLY A 661 17.26 -7.31 29.24
CA GLY A 661 16.34 -7.93 28.28
C GLY A 661 14.87 -7.51 28.46
N HIS A 662 14.13 -7.52 27.35
CA HIS A 662 12.68 -7.31 27.37
C HIS A 662 11.96 -8.49 28.01
N TYR A 663 12.41 -9.71 27.72
CA TYR A 663 11.96 -10.93 28.38
C TYR A 663 12.93 -11.34 29.48
N VAL A 664 12.40 -12.02 30.49
CA VAL A 664 13.16 -12.63 31.55
C VAL A 664 12.83 -14.12 31.57
N CYS A 665 13.87 -14.96 31.47
CA CYS A 665 13.75 -16.42 31.52
C CYS A 665 14.45 -16.95 32.76
N LEU A 666 13.67 -17.40 33.74
CA LEU A 666 14.17 -18.00 34.97
C LEU A 666 14.48 -19.48 34.70
N LEU A 667 15.75 -19.87 34.75
CA LEU A 667 16.23 -21.21 34.40
C LEU A 667 16.98 -21.83 35.59
N ASN A 668 16.61 -23.05 35.97
CA ASN A 668 17.36 -23.78 37.00
C ASN A 668 18.71 -24.27 36.48
N ASN A 669 19.69 -24.47 37.36
CA ASN A 669 21.04 -24.93 37.01
C ASN A 669 21.18 -26.48 36.93
N ASP A 670 20.07 -27.20 36.92
CA ASP A 670 19.99 -28.68 36.86
C ASP A 670 19.05 -29.16 35.75
N VAL A 671 19.13 -28.47 34.61
CA VAL A 671 18.39 -28.80 33.38
C VAL A 671 19.31 -28.92 32.16
N LEU A 672 18.84 -29.62 31.13
CA LEU A 672 19.39 -29.54 29.77
C LEU A 672 18.33 -29.02 28.81
N VAL A 673 18.72 -28.05 27.98
CA VAL A 673 17.89 -27.47 26.94
C VAL A 673 18.29 -27.99 25.56
N GLY A 674 17.31 -28.13 24.64
CA GLY A 674 17.54 -28.58 23.27
C GLY A 674 17.33 -27.48 22.23
N ASP A 675 17.64 -27.76 20.96
CA ASP A 675 17.56 -26.76 19.88
C ASP A 675 16.17 -26.11 19.77
N GLY A 676 16.15 -24.78 19.74
CA GLY A 676 14.92 -24.00 19.51
C GLY A 676 14.06 -23.76 20.75
N TRP A 677 14.52 -24.18 21.94
CA TRP A 677 13.73 -24.09 23.17
C TRP A 677 13.32 -22.66 23.51
N LEU A 678 14.24 -21.69 23.39
CA LEU A 678 13.99 -20.32 23.80
C LEU A 678 13.12 -19.58 22.78
N GLU A 679 13.37 -19.85 21.50
CA GLU A 679 12.57 -19.36 20.38
C GLU A 679 11.11 -19.76 20.53
N ASP A 680 10.85 -21.03 20.87
CA ASP A 680 9.50 -21.57 21.05
C ASP A 680 8.79 -20.95 22.26
N LEU A 681 9.50 -20.72 23.37
CA LEU A 681 8.92 -20.06 24.54
C LEU A 681 8.57 -18.61 24.23
N VAL A 682 9.46 -17.86 23.58
CA VAL A 682 9.13 -16.48 23.18
C VAL A 682 7.98 -16.44 22.17
N GLU A 683 7.99 -17.34 21.18
CA GLU A 683 6.88 -17.46 20.22
C GLU A 683 5.56 -17.75 20.96
N ALA A 684 5.56 -18.64 21.95
CA ALA A 684 4.36 -18.95 22.72
C ALA A 684 3.87 -17.75 23.54
N PHE A 685 4.78 -16.99 24.15
CA PHE A 685 4.46 -15.80 24.94
C PHE A 685 3.87 -14.68 24.06
N ASP A 686 4.47 -14.43 22.89
CA ASP A 686 4.08 -13.34 21.99
C ASP A 686 2.78 -13.61 21.21
N ARG A 687 2.19 -14.81 21.31
CA ARG A 687 0.96 -15.14 20.58
C ARG A 687 -0.21 -14.24 20.97
N ASP A 688 -0.38 -13.95 22.26
CA ASP A 688 -1.47 -13.11 22.76
C ASP A 688 -1.00 -12.27 23.94
N ALA A 689 -1.36 -10.98 23.97
CA ALA A 689 -0.97 -10.06 25.03
C ALA A 689 -1.53 -10.44 26.42
N GLN A 690 -2.54 -11.30 26.49
CA GLN A 690 -3.08 -11.84 27.74
C GLN A 690 -2.21 -12.98 28.32
N ILE A 691 -1.20 -13.47 27.60
CA ILE A 691 -0.25 -14.47 28.13
C ILE A 691 0.77 -13.77 29.03
N GLY A 692 0.78 -14.11 30.32
CA GLY A 692 1.65 -13.47 31.30
C GLY A 692 2.90 -14.26 31.64
N MET A 693 2.90 -15.57 31.42
CA MET A 693 4.09 -16.41 31.62
C MET A 693 3.96 -17.72 30.85
N VAL A 694 5.09 -18.22 30.36
CA VAL A 694 5.16 -19.48 29.62
C VAL A 694 6.24 -20.41 30.16
N SER A 695 6.02 -21.72 30.00
CA SER A 695 6.98 -22.76 30.37
C SER A 695 7.02 -23.88 29.34
N ALA A 696 7.95 -24.81 29.53
CA ALA A 696 8.11 -26.04 28.76
C ALA A 696 7.45 -27.26 29.45
N ILE A 697 7.51 -28.42 28.78
CA ILE A 697 7.30 -29.73 29.40
C ILE A 697 8.65 -30.39 29.76
N THR A 698 8.63 -31.38 30.65
CA THR A 698 9.86 -32.05 31.14
C THR A 698 9.66 -33.54 31.47
N ASN A 699 10.73 -34.28 31.70
CA ASN A 699 10.70 -35.64 32.26
C ASN A 699 10.38 -35.66 33.76
N LYS A 700 10.47 -34.53 34.46
CA LYS A 700 10.28 -34.49 35.91
C LYS A 700 9.81 -33.14 36.44
N ALA A 701 8.54 -33.07 36.82
CA ALA A 701 7.94 -31.94 37.51
C ALA A 701 6.73 -32.40 38.35
N SER A 702 6.22 -31.53 39.22
CA SER A 702 4.89 -31.67 39.81
C SER A 702 3.81 -31.16 38.81
N GLY A 703 2.61 -31.74 38.87
CA GLY A 703 1.49 -31.36 38.00
C GLY A 703 1.59 -31.93 36.58
N LEU A 704 0.91 -31.27 35.62
CA LEU A 704 0.73 -31.76 34.24
C LEU A 704 1.86 -31.42 33.25
N GLN A 705 2.95 -30.78 33.69
CA GLN A 705 4.10 -30.45 32.83
C GLN A 705 5.10 -31.60 32.68
N VAL A 706 4.71 -32.83 33.03
CA VAL A 706 5.58 -34.00 33.06
C VAL A 706 5.14 -35.05 32.04
N LEU A 707 6.10 -35.55 31.25
CA LEU A 707 5.90 -36.76 30.46
C LEU A 707 6.14 -37.98 31.36
N ALA A 708 5.12 -38.82 31.51
CA ALA A 708 5.15 -39.99 32.41
C ALA A 708 6.27 -40.98 32.11
N SER A 709 6.71 -41.06 30.85
CA SER A 709 7.84 -41.91 30.42
C SER A 709 8.59 -41.26 29.27
N VAL A 710 9.93 -41.31 29.32
CA VAL A 710 10.81 -40.82 28.26
C VAL A 710 11.68 -41.96 27.71
N PRO A 711 11.97 -42.00 26.40
CA PRO A 711 12.63 -43.13 25.75
C PRO A 711 14.18 -43.07 25.75
N TYR A 712 14.80 -42.18 26.54
CA TYR A 712 16.25 -41.99 26.58
C TYR A 712 16.86 -42.27 27.96
N LYS A 713 18.18 -42.50 27.99
CA LYS A 713 18.95 -42.80 29.22
C LYS A 713 20.19 -41.94 29.42
N ASP A 714 20.59 -41.17 28.41
CA ASP A 714 21.76 -40.31 28.38
C ASP A 714 21.47 -39.00 27.62
N GLU A 715 22.45 -38.09 27.60
CA GLU A 715 22.33 -36.75 27.01
C GLU A 715 22.13 -36.81 25.49
N THR A 716 22.88 -37.66 24.78
CA THR A 716 22.73 -37.86 23.34
C THR A 716 21.31 -38.32 22.98
N GLY A 717 20.75 -39.26 23.76
CA GLY A 717 19.38 -39.71 23.62
C GLY A 717 18.36 -38.61 23.93
N PHE A 718 18.63 -37.74 24.92
CA PHE A 718 17.82 -36.57 25.21
C PHE A 718 17.75 -35.61 24.01
N TYR A 719 18.88 -35.19 23.44
CA TYR A 719 18.89 -34.23 22.33
C TYR A 719 18.15 -34.77 21.10
N LYS A 720 18.29 -36.08 20.81
CA LYS A 720 17.52 -36.74 19.75
C LYS A 720 16.02 -36.69 20.03
N PHE A 721 15.61 -37.08 21.25
CA PHE A 721 14.21 -37.09 21.64
C PHE A 721 13.60 -35.68 21.62
N ALA A 722 14.28 -34.68 22.20
CA ALA A 722 13.80 -33.30 22.23
C ALA A 722 13.58 -32.74 20.82
N LYS A 723 14.48 -33.06 19.88
CA LYS A 723 14.33 -32.67 18.46
C LYS A 723 13.13 -33.34 17.79
N GLU A 724 12.95 -34.64 17.98
CA GLU A 724 11.82 -35.40 17.41
C GLU A 724 10.48 -34.92 18.01
N TRP A 725 10.45 -34.76 19.34
CA TRP A 725 9.28 -34.25 20.07
C TRP A 725 8.87 -32.87 19.60
N ARG A 726 9.83 -31.95 19.47
CA ARG A 726 9.60 -30.60 18.96
C ARG A 726 9.05 -30.59 17.55
N GLN A 727 9.47 -31.52 16.69
CA GLN A 727 8.95 -31.62 15.32
C GLN A 727 7.48 -32.07 15.29
N GLU A 728 7.11 -33.01 16.16
CA GLU A 728 5.74 -33.55 16.25
C GLU A 728 4.75 -32.57 16.90
N HIS A 729 5.19 -31.85 17.93
CA HIS A 729 4.33 -30.99 18.77
C HIS A 729 4.59 -29.49 18.55
N ARG A 730 5.26 -29.12 17.45
CA ARG A 730 5.66 -27.74 17.18
C ARG A 730 4.46 -26.80 17.22
N GLY A 731 4.58 -25.70 17.95
CA GLY A 731 3.56 -24.66 18.01
C GLY A 731 2.29 -25.05 18.76
N GLN A 732 2.25 -26.21 19.42
CA GLN A 732 1.19 -26.55 20.37
C GLN A 732 1.44 -25.80 21.69
N VAL A 733 0.44 -25.04 22.13
CA VAL A 733 0.50 -24.23 23.34
C VAL A 733 -0.78 -24.45 24.11
N THR A 734 -0.69 -24.93 25.35
CA THR A 734 -1.86 -25.25 26.18
C THR A 734 -1.89 -24.45 27.48
N PRO A 735 -3.10 -24.08 27.96
CA PRO A 735 -3.24 -23.29 29.18
C PRO A 735 -2.95 -24.14 30.42
N ARG A 736 -2.45 -23.50 31.48
CA ARG A 736 -2.29 -24.11 32.81
C ARG A 736 -2.78 -23.18 33.91
N ARG A 737 -3.11 -23.74 35.07
CA ARG A 737 -3.35 -22.94 36.28
C ARG A 737 -2.09 -22.62 37.07
N ARG A 738 -1.01 -23.37 36.82
CA ARG A 738 0.27 -23.29 37.51
C ARG A 738 1.42 -23.73 36.62
N LEU A 739 2.53 -23.00 36.66
CA LEU A 739 3.79 -23.38 36.01
C LEU A 739 4.80 -23.90 37.03
N ALA A 740 5.49 -24.98 36.70
CA ALA A 740 6.58 -25.57 37.48
C ALA A 740 7.89 -24.82 37.22
N GLY A 741 8.55 -24.40 38.30
CA GLY A 741 9.72 -23.51 38.26
C GLY A 741 11.04 -24.20 37.90
N PHE A 742 11.11 -24.89 36.76
CA PHE A 742 12.37 -25.37 36.16
C PHE A 742 12.81 -24.53 34.96
N VAL A 743 11.84 -23.98 34.23
CA VAL A 743 12.00 -22.88 33.28
C VAL A 743 10.74 -22.03 33.33
N MET A 744 10.85 -20.70 33.39
CA MET A 744 9.68 -19.82 33.26
C MET A 744 10.09 -18.54 32.53
N LEU A 745 9.39 -18.23 31.44
CA LEU A 745 9.63 -17.03 30.64
C LEU A 745 8.45 -16.06 30.77
N THR A 746 8.74 -14.79 31.04
CA THR A 746 7.77 -13.69 31.08
C THR A 746 8.42 -12.40 30.57
N SER A 747 7.65 -11.33 30.38
CA SER A 747 8.22 -10.01 30.13
C SER A 747 8.73 -9.38 31.41
N ARG A 748 9.73 -8.50 31.29
CA ARG A 748 10.24 -7.73 32.42
C ARG A 748 9.14 -6.90 33.08
N ALA A 749 8.29 -6.28 32.25
CA ALA A 749 7.19 -5.43 32.72
C ALA A 749 6.20 -6.20 33.59
N ILE A 750 5.80 -7.41 33.18
CA ILE A 750 4.88 -8.25 33.96
C ILE A 750 5.56 -8.71 35.25
N TYR A 751 6.83 -9.14 35.19
CA TYR A 751 7.58 -9.54 36.39
C TYR A 751 7.65 -8.42 37.43
N ASP A 752 7.85 -7.17 36.99
CA ASP A 752 7.84 -5.98 37.85
C ASP A 752 6.46 -5.66 38.41
N GLU A 753 5.41 -5.75 37.57
CA GLU A 753 4.03 -5.51 37.96
C GLU A 753 3.59 -6.43 39.12
N ILE A 754 3.91 -7.73 39.02
CA ILE A 754 3.56 -8.71 40.05
C ILE A 754 4.53 -8.73 41.25
N GLY A 755 5.58 -7.89 41.21
CA GLY A 755 6.58 -7.79 42.28
C GLY A 755 7.52 -9.00 42.41
N GLY A 756 7.72 -9.76 41.32
CA GLY A 756 8.63 -10.90 41.25
C GLY A 756 8.38 -12.05 42.24
N PHE A 757 9.42 -12.84 42.50
CA PHE A 757 9.34 -13.92 43.48
C PHE A 757 9.27 -13.38 44.91
N ASP A 758 8.42 -13.98 45.73
CA ASP A 758 8.35 -13.64 47.14
C ASP A 758 9.53 -14.24 47.91
N GLU A 759 10.30 -13.38 48.57
CA GLU A 759 11.51 -13.76 49.32
C GLU A 759 11.21 -14.48 50.64
N ILE A 760 9.95 -14.48 51.09
CA ILE A 760 9.52 -15.18 52.31
C ILE A 760 9.78 -16.70 52.26
N TYR A 761 9.79 -17.31 51.08
CA TYR A 761 9.96 -18.74 50.88
C TYR A 761 11.43 -19.23 51.02
N GLY A 762 12.38 -18.33 51.25
CA GLY A 762 13.75 -18.68 51.63
C GLY A 762 14.48 -19.62 50.64
N LEU A 763 14.75 -20.86 51.08
CA LEU A 763 15.60 -21.82 50.35
C LEU A 763 14.92 -22.54 49.17
N GLY A 764 13.59 -22.42 48.96
CA GLY A 764 12.89 -23.06 47.83
C GLY A 764 11.51 -23.62 48.18
N ASN A 765 10.75 -24.09 47.17
CA ASN A 765 9.38 -24.67 47.26
C ASN A 765 8.24 -23.64 47.44
N PHE A 766 7.10 -23.88 46.75
CA PHE A 766 5.91 -23.02 46.67
C PHE A 766 6.07 -21.66 45.97
N ILE A 767 7.28 -21.38 45.48
CA ILE A 767 7.63 -20.09 44.85
C ILE A 767 7.04 -19.99 43.44
N ASP A 768 7.06 -21.10 42.71
CA ASP A 768 6.47 -21.26 41.39
C ASP A 768 4.94 -21.33 41.45
N ASP A 769 4.38 -21.88 42.53
CA ASP A 769 2.94 -21.81 42.83
C ASP A 769 2.49 -20.36 43.13
N ASP A 770 3.24 -19.65 43.98
CA ASP A 770 2.96 -18.25 44.34
C ASP A 770 3.00 -17.31 43.14
N ILE A 771 4.05 -17.40 42.31
CA ILE A 771 4.17 -16.52 41.15
C ILE A 771 3.08 -16.81 40.11
N SER A 772 2.70 -18.09 39.93
CA SER A 772 1.60 -18.48 39.04
C SER A 772 0.29 -17.83 39.45
N LEU A 773 -0.01 -17.80 40.75
CA LEU A 773 -1.21 -17.15 41.29
C LEU A 773 -1.16 -15.63 41.13
N LYS A 774 0.01 -15.00 41.36
CA LYS A 774 0.18 -13.55 41.15
C LYS A 774 -0.08 -13.15 39.69
N ILE A 775 0.46 -13.89 38.72
CA ILE A 775 0.24 -13.66 37.28
C ILE A 775 -1.26 -13.74 36.95
N ARG A 776 -1.95 -14.77 37.45
CA ARG A 776 -3.40 -14.94 37.24
C ARG A 776 -4.22 -13.85 37.91
N GLN A 777 -3.84 -13.43 39.12
CA GLN A 777 -4.52 -12.34 39.82
C GLN A 777 -4.38 -10.99 39.10
N ALA A 778 -3.28 -10.79 38.37
CA ALA A 778 -3.08 -9.64 37.49
C ALA A 778 -3.87 -9.73 36.17
N GLY A 779 -4.63 -10.81 35.93
CA GLY A 779 -5.50 -10.97 34.75
C GLY A 779 -4.83 -11.67 33.55
N TYR A 780 -3.65 -12.27 33.76
CA TYR A 780 -2.92 -12.96 32.71
C TYR A 780 -3.07 -14.48 32.76
N ALA A 781 -3.00 -15.11 31.59
CA ALA A 781 -2.98 -16.55 31.42
C ALA A 781 -1.56 -17.13 31.56
N LEU A 782 -1.50 -18.39 32.00
CA LEU A 782 -0.26 -19.17 32.05
C LEU A 782 -0.32 -20.23 30.96
N MET A 783 0.72 -20.33 30.15
CA MET A 783 0.76 -21.27 29.02
C MET A 783 1.97 -22.19 29.08
N VAL A 784 1.85 -23.36 28.47
CA VAL A 784 2.95 -24.30 28.27
C VAL A 784 3.12 -24.53 26.78
N HIS A 785 4.35 -24.35 26.26
CA HIS A 785 4.66 -24.78 24.90
C HIS A 785 4.96 -26.28 24.91
N ASP A 786 4.00 -27.07 24.44
CA ASP A 786 4.04 -28.53 24.53
C ASP A 786 5.11 -29.15 23.63
N GLY A 787 5.57 -28.43 22.60
CA GLY A 787 6.70 -28.85 21.76
C GLY A 787 8.08 -28.65 22.36
N THR A 788 8.21 -27.86 23.43
CA THR A 788 9.51 -27.60 24.06
C THR A 788 9.71 -28.59 25.19
N PHE A 789 10.66 -29.51 25.00
CA PHE A 789 10.99 -30.51 26.00
C PHE A 789 12.36 -30.24 26.64
N ILE A 790 12.39 -30.10 27.96
CA ILE A 790 13.61 -29.85 28.76
C ILE A 790 13.87 -31.02 29.69
N HIS A 791 15.11 -31.53 29.71
CA HIS A 791 15.49 -32.53 30.70
C HIS A 791 15.72 -31.85 32.05
N HIS A 792 15.11 -32.36 33.11
CA HIS A 792 15.30 -31.90 34.48
C HIS A 792 15.78 -33.05 35.35
N TYR A 793 16.94 -32.87 36.01
CA TYR A 793 17.51 -33.87 36.91
C TYR A 793 16.70 -33.99 38.24
N GLY A 794 15.76 -33.07 38.49
CA GLY A 794 14.91 -33.00 39.68
C GLY A 794 15.66 -32.41 40.88
N HIS A 795 15.32 -32.82 42.11
CA HIS A 795 15.93 -32.32 43.35
C HIS A 795 17.44 -32.65 43.56
N SER A 796 18.21 -32.85 42.48
CA SER A 796 19.64 -33.11 42.51
C SER A 796 20.40 -31.94 43.14
N SER A 797 19.95 -30.69 42.95
CA SER A 797 20.51 -29.51 43.60
C SER A 797 20.28 -29.48 45.12
N PHE A 798 19.12 -29.94 45.61
CA PHE A 798 18.85 -30.11 47.04
C PHE A 798 19.75 -31.18 47.65
N LYS A 799 19.94 -32.30 46.93
CA LYS A 799 20.82 -33.39 47.35
C LYS A 799 22.30 -32.95 47.37
N ALA A 800 22.74 -32.24 46.34
CA ALA A 800 24.11 -31.73 46.23
C ALA A 800 24.45 -30.72 47.35
N ASN A 801 23.44 -30.02 47.88
CA ASN A 801 23.59 -29.01 48.92
C ASN A 801 23.16 -29.47 50.33
N ASN A 802 22.85 -30.76 50.53
CA ASN A 802 22.38 -31.31 51.82
C ASN A 802 21.17 -30.55 52.43
N ILE A 803 20.24 -30.08 51.60
CA ILE A 803 19.04 -29.37 52.04
C ILE A 803 17.93 -30.39 52.37
N ASP A 804 17.31 -30.30 53.55
CA ASP A 804 16.17 -31.13 53.93
C ASP A 804 14.89 -30.66 53.21
N LEU A 805 14.56 -31.37 52.12
CA LEU A 805 13.39 -31.11 51.28
C LEU A 805 12.06 -31.20 52.06
N MET A 806 11.92 -32.17 52.97
CA MET A 806 10.67 -32.39 53.70
C MET A 806 10.44 -31.32 54.75
N ALA A 807 11.50 -30.85 55.41
CA ALA A 807 11.42 -29.74 56.33
C ALA A 807 11.05 -28.43 55.62
N SER A 808 11.66 -28.16 54.45
CA SER A 808 11.36 -26.96 53.65
C SER A 808 9.93 -26.96 53.09
N LEU A 809 9.44 -28.09 52.57
CA LEU A 809 8.07 -28.21 52.08
C LEU A 809 7.05 -27.93 53.18
N LYS A 810 7.22 -28.53 54.36
CA LYS A 810 6.27 -28.38 55.48
C LYS A 810 6.21 -26.96 56.03
N GLU A 811 7.33 -26.24 56.02
CA GLU A 811 7.35 -24.86 56.50
C GLU A 811 6.73 -23.91 55.46
N ASN A 812 7.10 -24.05 54.19
CA ASN A 812 6.61 -23.18 53.13
C ASN A 812 5.16 -23.46 52.74
N GLU A 813 4.65 -24.68 52.95
CA GLU A 813 3.23 -25.00 52.83
C GLU A 813 2.37 -24.15 53.78
N LYS A 814 2.82 -23.92 55.02
CA LYS A 814 2.09 -23.05 55.95
C LYS A 814 2.04 -21.61 55.47
N ILE A 815 3.15 -21.12 54.93
CA ILE A 815 3.26 -19.76 54.39
C ILE A 815 2.33 -19.62 53.19
N PHE A 816 2.36 -20.57 52.26
CA PHE A 816 1.50 -20.60 51.08
C PHE A 816 0.01 -20.61 51.48
N ASN A 817 -0.39 -21.49 52.39
CA ASN A 817 -1.79 -21.59 52.85
C ASN A 817 -2.27 -20.34 53.62
N GLN A 818 -1.36 -19.62 54.28
CA GLN A 818 -1.69 -18.33 54.92
C GLN A 818 -1.88 -17.21 53.89
N LYS A 819 -1.08 -17.23 52.81
CA LYS A 819 -1.12 -16.21 51.75
C LYS A 819 -2.28 -16.43 50.79
N TRP A 820 -2.62 -17.69 50.50
CA TRP A 820 -3.62 -18.11 49.53
C TRP A 820 -4.68 -19.05 50.15
N PRO A 821 -5.46 -18.57 51.14
CA PRO A 821 -6.36 -19.43 51.92
C PRO A 821 -7.52 -20.03 51.10
N ASP A 822 -7.91 -19.41 49.99
CA ASP A 822 -9.04 -19.82 49.15
C ASP A 822 -8.64 -20.72 47.97
N VAL A 823 -7.36 -21.05 47.84
CA VAL A 823 -6.86 -21.86 46.72
C VAL A 823 -7.01 -23.36 47.01
N ASP A 824 -7.78 -24.06 46.18
CA ASP A 824 -7.79 -25.52 46.13
C ASP A 824 -6.50 -25.99 45.43
N TYR A 825 -5.57 -26.55 46.20
CA TYR A 825 -4.25 -26.92 45.71
C TYR A 825 -4.29 -28.07 44.68
N ASP A 826 -5.21 -29.02 44.80
CA ASP A 826 -5.36 -30.10 43.82
C ASP A 826 -5.93 -29.58 42.50
N GLU A 827 -6.76 -28.54 42.55
CA GLU A 827 -7.26 -27.84 41.36
C GLU A 827 -6.20 -26.93 40.72
N LEU A 828 -5.34 -26.29 41.53
CA LEU A 828 -4.19 -25.52 41.06
C LEU A 828 -3.19 -26.41 40.31
N LEU A 829 -2.94 -27.63 40.81
CA LEU A 829 -2.10 -28.64 40.15
C LEU A 829 -2.80 -29.39 39.01
N GLU A 830 -4.09 -29.09 38.77
CA GLU A 830 -4.95 -29.74 37.78
C GLU A 830 -5.05 -31.27 37.95
N ILE A 831 -4.90 -31.75 39.19
CA ILE A 831 -5.24 -33.14 39.59
C ILE A 831 -6.77 -33.30 39.58
N LYS A 832 -7.47 -32.22 39.98
CA LYS A 832 -8.92 -32.08 39.94
C LYS A 832 -9.29 -31.00 38.91
N ASN A 833 -10.35 -31.23 38.15
CA ASN A 833 -10.89 -30.28 37.16
C ASN A 833 -9.84 -29.73 36.18
N PRO A 834 -9.10 -30.58 35.45
CA PRO A 834 -8.07 -30.10 34.53
C PRO A 834 -8.69 -29.28 33.37
N LEU A 835 -7.96 -28.26 32.90
CA LEU A 835 -8.53 -27.27 31.96
C LEU A 835 -9.00 -27.90 30.64
N HIS A 836 -8.30 -28.93 30.15
CA HIS A 836 -8.67 -29.64 28.92
C HIS A 836 -10.03 -30.36 29.01
N GLU A 837 -10.56 -30.62 30.20
CA GLU A 837 -11.92 -31.14 30.40
C GLU A 837 -12.94 -30.05 30.76
N VAL A 838 -12.51 -28.99 31.43
CA VAL A 838 -13.40 -27.92 31.93
C VAL A 838 -13.78 -26.96 30.81
N HIS A 839 -12.81 -26.52 30.00
CA HIS A 839 -13.06 -25.52 28.95
C HIS A 839 -14.10 -25.98 27.92
N PRO A 840 -14.03 -27.21 27.35
CA PRO A 840 -15.06 -27.67 26.41
C PRO A 840 -16.46 -27.72 27.02
N ARG A 841 -16.58 -28.15 28.29
CA ARG A 841 -17.87 -28.17 29.00
C ARG A 841 -18.44 -26.76 29.21
N LYS A 842 -17.59 -25.78 29.53
CA LYS A 842 -18.02 -24.37 29.65
C LYS A 842 -18.45 -23.78 28.31
N ILE A 843 -17.72 -24.04 27.23
CA ILE A 843 -18.08 -23.62 25.88
C ILE A 843 -19.45 -24.20 25.49
N GLU A 844 -19.71 -25.48 25.77
CA GLU A 844 -21.00 -26.12 25.50
C GLU A 844 -22.14 -25.45 26.30
N GLN A 845 -21.90 -25.15 27.59
CA GLN A 845 -22.85 -24.44 28.43
C GLN A 845 -23.11 -23.01 27.93
N ALA A 846 -22.07 -22.28 27.54
CA ALA A 846 -22.16 -20.93 27.02
C ALA A 846 -22.93 -20.90 25.68
N THR A 847 -22.67 -21.86 24.80
CA THR A 847 -23.39 -22.02 23.53
C THR A 847 -24.89 -22.25 23.78
N ARG A 848 -25.23 -23.11 24.76
CA ARG A 848 -26.63 -23.35 25.14
C ARG A 848 -27.29 -22.09 25.69
N ALA A 849 -26.63 -21.39 26.61
CA ALA A 849 -27.14 -20.13 27.16
C ALA A 849 -27.42 -19.10 26.05
N LEU A 850 -26.51 -18.97 25.07
CA LEU A 850 -26.69 -18.06 23.94
C LEU A 850 -27.89 -18.45 23.06
N ASN A 851 -28.07 -19.75 22.78
CA ASN A 851 -29.21 -20.26 22.02
C ASN A 851 -30.54 -20.09 22.75
N ASP A 852 -30.52 -20.14 24.09
CA ASP A 852 -31.68 -19.90 24.96
C ASP A 852 -31.98 -18.39 25.14
N GLY A 853 -31.15 -17.51 24.57
CA GLY A 853 -31.28 -16.05 24.62
C GLY A 853 -30.64 -15.38 25.84
N ASP A 854 -29.92 -16.12 26.69
CA ASP A 854 -29.16 -15.57 27.81
C ASP A 854 -27.73 -15.21 27.38
N ALA A 855 -27.64 -14.11 26.62
CA ALA A 855 -26.35 -13.59 26.15
C ALA A 855 -25.40 -13.20 27.30
N ARG A 856 -25.93 -12.84 28.48
CA ARG A 856 -25.11 -12.44 29.63
C ARG A 856 -24.40 -13.64 30.26
N GLN A 857 -25.13 -14.73 30.50
CA GLN A 857 -24.53 -15.96 31.01
C GLN A 857 -23.52 -16.53 30.00
N ALA A 858 -23.84 -16.52 28.71
CA ALA A 858 -22.93 -16.95 27.67
C ALA A 858 -21.63 -16.13 27.68
N PHE A 859 -21.74 -14.80 27.76
CA PHE A 859 -20.60 -13.89 27.85
C PHE A 859 -19.68 -14.22 29.04
N GLU A 860 -20.26 -14.43 30.23
CA GLU A 860 -19.49 -14.74 31.43
C GLU A 860 -18.74 -16.08 31.31
N LEU A 861 -19.40 -17.12 30.81
CA LEU A 861 -18.79 -18.44 30.61
C LEU A 861 -17.69 -18.43 29.53
N TYR A 862 -17.90 -17.73 28.42
CA TYR A 862 -16.87 -17.59 27.38
C TYR A 862 -15.67 -16.78 27.88
N ARG A 863 -15.93 -15.70 28.61
CA ARG A 863 -14.86 -14.89 29.21
C ARG A 863 -14.02 -15.71 30.19
N GLU A 864 -14.63 -16.52 31.04
CA GLU A 864 -13.88 -17.44 31.93
C GLU A 864 -12.95 -18.39 31.16
N VAL A 865 -13.37 -18.87 29.98
CA VAL A 865 -12.53 -19.72 29.14
C VAL A 865 -11.40 -18.92 28.49
N VAL A 866 -11.69 -17.72 27.97
CA VAL A 866 -10.70 -16.87 27.29
C VAL A 866 -9.65 -16.33 28.28
N ASP A 867 -10.04 -16.00 29.51
CA ASP A 867 -9.14 -15.52 30.54
C ASP A 867 -8.11 -16.59 30.96
N GLU A 868 -8.51 -17.87 30.99
CA GLU A 868 -7.60 -18.99 31.25
C GLU A 868 -6.90 -19.49 29.97
N ASN A 869 -7.52 -19.33 28.79
CA ASN A 869 -7.02 -19.78 27.50
C ASN A 869 -7.26 -18.71 26.41
N PRO A 870 -6.36 -17.72 26.30
CA PRO A 870 -6.51 -16.61 25.36
C PRO A 870 -6.37 -17.05 23.89
N LEU A 871 -5.93 -18.28 23.63
CA LEU A 871 -5.80 -18.85 22.29
C LEU A 871 -7.03 -19.69 21.88
N SER A 872 -8.08 -19.74 22.71
CA SER A 872 -9.29 -20.49 22.42
C SER A 872 -10.11 -19.83 21.30
N GLY A 873 -10.06 -20.39 20.09
CA GLY A 873 -10.83 -19.87 18.95
C GLY A 873 -12.34 -19.92 19.15
N GLU A 874 -12.85 -21.03 19.67
CA GLU A 874 -14.27 -21.16 20.02
C GLU A 874 -14.65 -20.19 21.15
N GLY A 875 -13.77 -20.02 22.14
CA GLY A 875 -13.97 -19.07 23.24
C GLY A 875 -14.06 -17.62 22.76
N LEU A 876 -13.10 -17.18 21.95
CA LEU A 876 -13.05 -15.82 21.40
C LEU A 876 -14.22 -15.52 20.46
N MET A 877 -14.58 -16.47 19.59
CA MET A 877 -15.74 -16.33 18.71
C MET A 877 -17.04 -16.26 19.50
N GLY A 878 -17.21 -17.17 20.47
CA GLY A 878 -18.37 -17.18 21.35
C GLY A 878 -18.51 -15.91 22.19
N LEU A 879 -17.40 -15.41 22.74
CA LEU A 879 -17.34 -14.15 23.47
C LEU A 879 -17.77 -12.98 22.58
N ALA A 880 -17.26 -12.91 21.34
CA ALA A 880 -17.62 -11.87 20.39
C ALA A 880 -19.12 -11.87 20.06
N PHE A 881 -19.70 -13.05 19.82
CA PHE A 881 -21.14 -13.17 19.57
C PHE A 881 -21.97 -12.72 20.77
N ALA A 882 -21.63 -13.20 21.97
CA ALA A 882 -22.34 -12.83 23.19
C ALA A 882 -22.25 -11.31 23.45
N ALA A 883 -21.06 -10.72 23.28
CA ALA A 883 -20.83 -9.28 23.39
C ALA A 883 -21.66 -8.46 22.38
N PHE A 884 -21.73 -8.93 21.13
CA PHE A 884 -22.54 -8.29 20.08
C PHE A 884 -24.02 -8.26 20.48
N PHE A 885 -24.59 -9.36 20.98
CA PHE A 885 -25.98 -9.40 21.44
C PHE A 885 -26.26 -8.54 22.67
N LEU A 886 -25.24 -8.30 23.51
CA LEU A 886 -25.33 -7.37 24.64
C LEU A 886 -25.17 -5.89 24.22
N GLY A 887 -24.81 -5.61 22.96
CA GLY A 887 -24.48 -4.28 22.48
C GLY A 887 -23.10 -3.78 22.91
N GLU A 888 -22.24 -4.65 23.44
CA GLU A 888 -20.86 -4.36 23.84
C GLU A 888 -19.95 -4.44 22.60
N LEU A 889 -20.13 -3.50 21.65
CA LEU A 889 -19.52 -3.56 20.31
C LEU A 889 -17.99 -3.44 20.31
N GLU A 890 -17.41 -2.75 21.28
CA GLU A 890 -15.95 -2.67 21.46
C GLU A 890 -15.36 -4.02 21.89
N GLU A 891 -16.04 -4.72 22.81
CA GLU A 891 -15.62 -6.04 23.29
C GLU A 891 -15.75 -7.09 22.18
N ALA A 892 -16.84 -7.02 21.41
CA ALA A 892 -17.02 -7.86 20.23
C ALA A 892 -15.91 -7.63 19.19
N GLU A 893 -15.53 -6.37 18.93
CA GLU A 893 -14.43 -6.03 18.03
C GLU A 893 -13.11 -6.58 18.54
N HIS A 894 -12.82 -6.37 19.83
CA HIS A 894 -11.59 -6.82 20.45
C HIS A 894 -11.43 -8.35 20.38
N ALA A 895 -12.49 -9.09 20.73
CA ALA A 895 -12.50 -10.56 20.65
C ALA A 895 -12.32 -11.07 19.21
N LEU A 896 -12.98 -10.45 18.21
CA LEU A 896 -12.83 -10.83 16.80
C LEU A 896 -11.45 -10.50 16.23
N LEU A 897 -10.85 -9.36 16.60
CA LEU A 897 -9.50 -8.99 16.17
C LEU A 897 -8.46 -9.95 16.76
N ARG A 898 -8.62 -10.36 18.02
CA ARG A 898 -7.81 -11.42 18.64
C ARG A 898 -8.00 -12.76 17.92
N ALA A 899 -9.25 -13.17 17.66
CA ALA A 899 -9.52 -14.39 16.89
C ALA A 899 -8.87 -14.35 15.49
N ARG A 900 -8.87 -13.19 14.82
CA ARG A 900 -8.24 -13.03 13.50
C ARG A 900 -6.72 -13.18 13.55
N LEU A 901 -6.07 -12.76 14.63
CA LEU A 901 -4.63 -12.93 14.83
C LEU A 901 -4.26 -14.43 14.91
N HIS A 902 -5.06 -15.20 15.66
CA HIS A 902 -4.84 -16.62 15.89
C HIS A 902 -5.27 -17.50 14.72
N PHE A 903 -6.33 -17.10 14.01
CA PHE A 903 -6.92 -17.85 12.91
C PHE A 903 -6.93 -17.01 11.62
N PRO A 904 -5.75 -16.62 11.08
CA PRO A 904 -5.64 -15.68 9.98
C PRO A 904 -6.19 -16.23 8.66
N GLU A 905 -6.48 -17.52 8.54
CA GLU A 905 -7.08 -18.11 7.34
C GLU A 905 -8.58 -18.39 7.49
N HIS A 906 -9.17 -18.10 8.64
CA HIS A 906 -10.58 -18.44 8.91
C HIS A 906 -11.54 -17.41 8.29
N ALA A 907 -12.33 -17.83 7.31
CA ALA A 907 -13.26 -16.96 6.58
C ALA A 907 -14.38 -16.41 7.47
N VAL A 908 -14.89 -17.22 8.40
CA VAL A 908 -15.99 -16.82 9.31
C VAL A 908 -15.61 -15.63 10.20
N VAL A 909 -14.38 -15.58 10.75
CA VAL A 909 -13.93 -14.47 11.60
C VAL A 909 -14.00 -13.14 10.85
N ARG A 910 -13.59 -13.15 9.57
CA ARG A 910 -13.64 -11.97 8.70
C ARG A 910 -15.06 -11.58 8.33
N ASN A 911 -15.92 -12.55 8.05
CA ASN A 911 -17.34 -12.27 7.81
C ASN A 911 -17.96 -11.60 9.04
N GLN A 912 -17.68 -12.09 10.25
CA GLN A 912 -18.18 -11.48 11.49
C GLN A 912 -17.63 -10.07 11.74
N LEU A 913 -16.35 -9.80 11.43
CA LEU A 913 -15.82 -8.43 11.44
C LEU A 913 -16.55 -7.54 10.44
N GLY A 914 -16.81 -8.04 9.22
CA GLY A 914 -17.59 -7.32 8.22
C GLY A 914 -18.99 -6.97 8.72
N MET A 915 -19.68 -7.92 9.36
CA MET A 915 -21.00 -7.70 9.96
C MET A 915 -20.96 -6.65 11.08
N LEU A 916 -19.93 -6.70 11.93
CA LEU A 916 -19.74 -5.72 13.00
C LEU A 916 -19.54 -4.30 12.45
N TYR A 917 -18.68 -4.12 11.43
CA TYR A 917 -18.47 -2.81 10.82
C TYR A 917 -19.68 -2.31 10.02
N ALA A 918 -20.42 -3.21 9.37
CA ALA A 918 -21.70 -2.89 8.75
C ALA A 918 -22.70 -2.37 9.80
N HIS A 919 -22.79 -3.02 10.97
CA HIS A 919 -23.63 -2.58 12.08
C HIS A 919 -23.22 -1.19 12.62
N LYS A 920 -21.93 -0.88 12.59
CA LYS A 920 -21.39 0.46 12.93
C LYS A 920 -21.58 1.51 11.82
N GLY A 921 -22.15 1.14 10.67
CA GLY A 921 -22.32 2.02 9.51
C GLY A 921 -21.03 2.29 8.72
N ASN A 922 -19.94 1.56 8.99
CA ASN A 922 -18.67 1.68 8.28
C ASN A 922 -18.63 0.70 7.08
N TRP A 923 -19.33 1.07 6.01
CA TRP A 923 -19.51 0.23 4.83
C TRP A 923 -18.21 -0.06 4.08
N GLU A 924 -17.26 0.88 4.04
CA GLU A 924 -15.97 0.67 3.37
C GLU A 924 -15.18 -0.47 4.04
N GLN A 925 -15.09 -0.45 5.37
CA GLN A 925 -14.41 -1.49 6.13
C GLN A 925 -15.16 -2.83 6.04
N ALA A 926 -16.50 -2.78 6.06
CA ALA A 926 -17.33 -3.97 5.90
C ALA A 926 -17.09 -4.67 4.54
N VAL A 927 -17.08 -3.91 3.44
CA VAL A 927 -16.77 -4.43 2.09
C VAL A 927 -15.39 -5.11 2.07
N GLN A 928 -14.37 -4.49 2.66
CA GLN A 928 -13.03 -5.08 2.70
C GLN A 928 -13.02 -6.44 3.42
N TYR A 929 -13.69 -6.54 4.57
CA TYR A 929 -13.71 -7.78 5.34
C TYR A 929 -14.56 -8.88 4.68
N PHE A 930 -15.72 -8.53 4.11
CA PHE A 930 -16.54 -9.48 3.35
C PHE A 930 -15.83 -9.99 2.09
N GLN A 931 -15.13 -9.10 1.38
CA GLN A 931 -14.32 -9.49 0.23
C GLN A 931 -13.22 -10.47 0.64
N GLN A 932 -12.47 -10.16 1.70
CA GLN A 932 -11.46 -11.09 2.20
C GLN A 932 -12.07 -12.42 2.66
N ALA A 933 -13.28 -12.42 3.25
CA ALA A 933 -13.95 -13.66 3.63
C ALA A 933 -14.32 -14.51 2.40
N ALA A 934 -14.86 -13.90 1.35
CA ALA A 934 -15.23 -14.56 0.09
C ALA A 934 -14.01 -15.06 -0.71
N GLU A 935 -12.87 -14.36 -0.65
CA GLU A 935 -11.61 -14.78 -1.28
C GLU A 935 -10.98 -16.00 -0.57
N ARG A 936 -11.14 -16.12 0.75
CA ARG A 936 -10.57 -17.23 1.54
C ARG A 936 -11.37 -18.50 1.41
N ASP A 937 -12.69 -18.38 1.35
CA ASP A 937 -13.56 -19.52 1.08
C ASP A 937 -14.43 -19.26 -0.15
N ALA A 938 -14.00 -19.89 -1.24
CA ALA A 938 -14.65 -19.79 -2.52
C ALA A 938 -16.08 -20.37 -2.53
N HIS A 939 -16.53 -21.08 -1.49
CA HIS A 939 -17.89 -21.62 -1.38
C HIS A 939 -18.71 -20.99 -0.25
N TYR A 940 -18.18 -19.96 0.42
CA TYR A 940 -18.89 -19.30 1.50
C TYR A 940 -19.95 -18.32 0.96
N ALA A 941 -21.20 -18.81 0.85
CA ALA A 941 -22.33 -18.06 0.30
C ALA A 941 -22.64 -16.78 1.10
N GLU A 942 -22.70 -16.90 2.43
CA GLU A 942 -23.05 -15.81 3.35
C GLU A 942 -22.10 -14.61 3.19
N ALA A 943 -20.79 -14.84 3.08
CA ALA A 943 -19.82 -13.77 2.87
C ALA A 943 -20.05 -13.01 1.56
N ARG A 944 -20.51 -13.69 0.50
CA ARG A 944 -20.82 -13.06 -0.80
C ARG A 944 -22.13 -12.30 -0.79
N HIS A 945 -23.14 -12.84 -0.11
CA HIS A 945 -24.39 -12.12 0.14
C HIS A 945 -24.12 -10.81 0.89
N ASN A 946 -23.34 -10.91 1.98
CA ASN A 946 -22.95 -9.76 2.78
C ASN A 946 -22.08 -8.76 2.00
N LEU A 947 -21.15 -9.24 1.15
CA LEU A 947 -20.37 -8.38 0.27
C LEU A 947 -21.25 -7.62 -0.73
N CYS A 948 -22.21 -8.32 -1.36
CA CYS A 948 -23.17 -7.71 -2.29
C CYS A 948 -23.98 -6.62 -1.58
N GLN A 949 -24.57 -6.92 -0.43
CA GLN A 949 -25.32 -5.95 0.38
C GLN A 949 -24.45 -4.74 0.72
N ALA A 950 -23.25 -4.96 1.28
CA ALA A 950 -22.37 -3.88 1.69
C ALA A 950 -21.92 -3.00 0.53
N LEU A 951 -21.69 -3.58 -0.66
CA LEU A 951 -21.38 -2.82 -1.88
C LEU A 951 -22.55 -1.93 -2.31
N ILE A 952 -23.78 -2.44 -2.24
CA ILE A 952 -24.99 -1.68 -2.58
C ILE A 952 -25.19 -0.52 -1.59
N GLU A 953 -25.11 -0.78 -0.29
CA GLU A 953 -25.24 0.25 0.77
C GLU A 953 -24.12 1.31 0.68
N SER A 954 -22.94 0.94 0.19
CA SER A 954 -21.84 1.87 -0.06
C SER A 954 -22.00 2.72 -1.33
N GLY A 955 -23.09 2.55 -2.09
CA GLY A 955 -23.37 3.26 -3.35
C GLY A 955 -22.74 2.62 -4.60
N ALA A 956 -22.12 1.45 -4.48
CA ALA A 956 -21.48 0.70 -5.57
C ALA A 956 -22.42 -0.37 -6.16
N TYR A 957 -23.63 0.03 -6.52
CA TYR A 957 -24.75 -0.84 -6.90
C TYR A 957 -24.39 -1.92 -7.95
N GLU A 958 -23.85 -1.52 -9.11
CA GLU A 958 -23.49 -2.44 -10.20
C GLU A 958 -22.42 -3.47 -9.80
N LYS A 959 -21.51 -3.10 -8.89
CA LYS A 959 -20.50 -4.04 -8.39
C LYS A 959 -21.13 -5.09 -7.49
N GLY A 960 -22.07 -4.72 -6.64
CA GLY A 960 -22.82 -5.66 -5.80
C GLY A 960 -23.56 -6.69 -6.64
N LEU A 961 -24.30 -6.23 -7.66
CA LEU A 961 -24.99 -7.13 -8.59
C LEU A 961 -24.05 -8.04 -9.36
N THR A 962 -22.87 -7.54 -9.76
CA THR A 962 -21.86 -8.35 -10.45
C THR A 962 -21.39 -9.50 -9.56
N VAL A 963 -21.08 -9.24 -8.28
CA VAL A 963 -20.66 -10.27 -7.31
C VAL A 963 -21.70 -11.38 -7.20
N LEU A 964 -22.97 -11.00 -7.08
CA LEU A 964 -24.05 -11.96 -6.89
C LEU A 964 -24.38 -12.73 -8.19
N THR A 965 -24.27 -12.06 -9.34
CA THR A 965 -24.44 -12.68 -10.67
C THR A 965 -23.37 -13.75 -10.92
N GLU A 966 -22.09 -13.43 -10.68
CA GLU A 966 -20.98 -14.38 -10.80
C GLU A 966 -21.15 -15.57 -9.86
N TRP A 967 -21.66 -15.34 -8.65
CA TRP A 967 -21.97 -16.39 -7.70
C TRP A 967 -23.07 -17.32 -8.20
N LEU A 968 -24.23 -16.78 -8.60
CA LEU A 968 -25.37 -17.57 -9.08
C LEU A 968 -25.10 -18.32 -10.39
N ASN A 969 -24.16 -17.84 -11.22
CA ASN A 969 -23.70 -18.58 -12.40
C ASN A 969 -23.03 -19.91 -12.04
N THR A 970 -22.43 -20.00 -10.86
CA THR A 970 -21.76 -21.21 -10.38
C THR A 970 -22.59 -21.99 -9.35
N HIS A 971 -23.50 -21.32 -8.64
CA HIS A 971 -24.37 -21.88 -7.61
C HIS A 971 -25.84 -21.53 -7.91
N PRO A 972 -26.42 -22.07 -8.99
CA PRO A 972 -27.78 -21.73 -9.44
C PRO A 972 -28.88 -22.22 -8.48
N GLU A 973 -28.54 -22.99 -7.45
CA GLU A 973 -29.42 -23.47 -6.41
C GLU A 973 -29.56 -22.55 -5.19
N ASP A 974 -28.76 -21.48 -5.10
CA ASP A 974 -28.76 -20.57 -3.97
C ASP A 974 -30.01 -19.67 -3.93
N VAL A 975 -31.03 -20.15 -3.22
CA VAL A 975 -32.31 -19.47 -3.02
C VAL A 975 -32.13 -18.08 -2.41
N THR A 976 -31.24 -17.91 -1.44
CA THR A 976 -31.01 -16.61 -0.79
C THR A 976 -30.44 -15.61 -1.77
N GLY A 977 -29.44 -16.00 -2.56
CA GLY A 977 -28.86 -15.16 -3.60
C GLY A 977 -29.87 -14.77 -4.68
N MET A 978 -30.70 -15.71 -5.15
CA MET A 978 -31.75 -15.41 -6.13
C MET A 978 -32.83 -14.46 -5.58
N MET A 979 -33.23 -14.63 -4.31
CA MET A 979 -34.18 -13.72 -3.65
C MET A 979 -33.59 -12.31 -3.53
N MET A 980 -32.31 -12.18 -3.19
CA MET A 980 -31.62 -10.88 -3.18
C MET A 980 -31.63 -10.25 -4.58
N MET A 981 -31.25 -11.00 -5.64
CA MET A 981 -31.32 -10.50 -7.03
C MET A 981 -32.73 -10.07 -7.43
N ALA A 982 -33.76 -10.84 -7.07
CA ALA A 982 -35.14 -10.50 -7.38
C ALA A 982 -35.58 -9.19 -6.71
N ARG A 983 -35.27 -9.00 -5.43
CA ARG A 983 -35.58 -7.76 -4.70
C ARG A 983 -34.88 -6.55 -5.31
N TYR A 984 -33.58 -6.68 -5.62
CA TYR A 984 -32.84 -5.58 -6.24
C TYR A 984 -33.37 -5.22 -7.63
N ASN A 985 -33.69 -6.21 -8.47
CA ASN A 985 -34.27 -5.93 -9.78
C ASN A 985 -35.66 -5.28 -9.66
N LEU A 986 -36.47 -5.64 -8.67
CA LEU A 986 -37.73 -4.95 -8.38
C LEU A 986 -37.53 -3.49 -7.96
N GLU A 987 -36.56 -3.21 -7.10
CA GLU A 987 -36.25 -1.83 -6.65
C GLU A 987 -35.85 -0.91 -7.80
N VAL A 988 -35.15 -1.43 -8.82
CA VAL A 988 -34.75 -0.65 -10.00
C VAL A 988 -35.72 -0.75 -11.18
N GLY A 989 -36.90 -1.36 -10.99
CA GLY A 989 -37.94 -1.45 -12.02
C GLY A 989 -37.68 -2.49 -13.13
N ARG A 990 -36.72 -3.39 -12.94
CA ARG A 990 -36.42 -4.52 -13.85
C ARG A 990 -37.32 -5.72 -13.52
N THR A 991 -38.62 -5.56 -13.79
CA THR A 991 -39.66 -6.51 -13.37
C THR A 991 -39.56 -7.88 -14.03
N ASP A 992 -39.13 -7.95 -15.28
CA ASP A 992 -39.03 -9.23 -16.00
C ASP A 992 -37.82 -10.06 -15.54
N GLU A 993 -36.68 -9.41 -15.26
CA GLU A 993 -35.51 -10.05 -14.67
C GLU A 993 -35.82 -10.55 -13.26
N ALA A 994 -36.51 -9.73 -12.46
CA ALA A 994 -36.97 -10.14 -11.14
C ALA A 994 -37.90 -11.36 -11.21
N ARG A 995 -38.82 -11.39 -12.18
CA ARG A 995 -39.75 -12.51 -12.40
C ARG A 995 -39.01 -13.82 -12.61
N GLN A 996 -37.97 -13.82 -13.47
CA GLN A 996 -37.19 -15.01 -13.77
C GLN A 996 -36.54 -15.61 -12.52
N TYR A 997 -35.97 -14.76 -11.65
CA TYR A 997 -35.39 -15.22 -10.39
C TYR A 997 -36.47 -15.74 -9.42
N LEU A 998 -37.62 -15.08 -9.31
CA LEU A 998 -38.72 -15.51 -8.44
C LEU A 998 -39.33 -16.85 -8.86
N GLU A 999 -39.55 -17.05 -10.16
CA GLU A 999 -40.02 -18.33 -10.70
C GLU A 999 -39.02 -19.44 -10.43
N ARG A 1000 -37.71 -19.16 -10.64
CA ARG A 1000 -36.64 -20.11 -10.35
C ARG A 1000 -36.55 -20.47 -8.87
N VAL A 1001 -36.77 -19.51 -7.96
CA VAL A 1001 -36.87 -19.77 -6.53
C VAL A 1001 -38.02 -20.74 -6.23
N LEU A 1002 -39.19 -20.56 -6.85
CA LEU A 1002 -40.35 -21.44 -6.63
C LEU A 1002 -40.22 -22.83 -7.27
N GLU A 1003 -39.37 -22.98 -8.29
CA GLU A 1003 -39.00 -24.30 -8.81
C GLU A 1003 -38.17 -25.10 -7.79
N ILE A 1004 -37.29 -24.42 -7.04
CA ILE A 1004 -36.38 -25.06 -6.09
C ILE A 1004 -37.02 -25.20 -4.70
N ASP A 1005 -37.69 -24.14 -4.22
CA ASP A 1005 -38.47 -24.12 -2.99
C ASP A 1005 -39.92 -23.66 -3.26
N PRO A 1006 -40.82 -24.59 -3.62
CA PRO A 1006 -42.23 -24.27 -3.88
C PRO A 1006 -42.97 -23.69 -2.68
N ARG A 1007 -42.40 -23.79 -1.46
CA ARG A 1007 -43.00 -23.28 -0.23
C ARG A 1007 -42.54 -21.88 0.13
N ASN A 1008 -41.66 -21.25 -0.65
CA ASN A 1008 -41.24 -19.87 -0.42
C ASN A 1008 -42.44 -18.91 -0.56
N ASP A 1009 -42.93 -18.39 0.58
CA ASP A 1009 -44.11 -17.52 0.63
C ASP A 1009 -43.80 -16.11 0.11
N GLU A 1010 -42.58 -15.62 0.35
CA GLU A 1010 -42.12 -14.30 -0.09
C GLU A 1010 -42.09 -14.22 -1.63
N ALA A 1011 -41.50 -15.22 -2.29
CA ALA A 1011 -41.42 -15.25 -3.75
C ALA A 1011 -42.81 -15.28 -4.42
N ARG A 1012 -43.77 -16.02 -3.84
CA ARG A 1012 -45.16 -16.06 -4.32
C ARG A 1012 -45.87 -14.72 -4.20
N GLN A 1013 -45.67 -14.01 -3.09
CA GLN A 1013 -46.26 -12.68 -2.88
C GLN A 1013 -45.72 -11.67 -3.90
N LEU A 1014 -44.40 -11.63 -4.10
CA LEU A 1014 -43.75 -10.73 -5.06
C LEU A 1014 -44.20 -11.03 -6.51
N LEU A 1015 -44.34 -12.30 -6.88
CA LEU A 1015 -44.80 -12.69 -8.21
C LEU A 1015 -46.27 -12.29 -8.47
N GLN A 1016 -47.15 -12.47 -7.47
CA GLN A 1016 -48.56 -12.10 -7.57
C GLN A 1016 -48.76 -10.58 -7.74
N GLN A 1017 -47.94 -9.77 -7.09
CA GLN A 1017 -47.97 -8.31 -7.24
C GLN A 1017 -47.65 -7.90 -8.68
N GLN A 1018 -46.69 -8.55 -9.34
CA GLN A 1018 -46.32 -8.25 -10.72
C GLN A 1018 -47.41 -8.62 -11.74
N THR A 1019 -48.14 -9.73 -11.55
CA THR A 1019 -49.18 -10.17 -12.51
C THR A 1019 -50.37 -9.21 -12.57
N THR A 1020 -50.69 -8.58 -11.45
CA THR A 1020 -51.83 -7.66 -11.34
C THR A 1020 -51.55 -6.34 -12.09
N ALA A 1021 -50.33 -5.81 -11.96
CA ALA A 1021 -49.88 -4.59 -12.65
C ALA A 1021 -49.88 -4.73 -14.18
N SER A 1022 -49.45 -5.89 -14.70
CA SER A 1022 -49.36 -6.16 -16.14
C SER A 1022 -50.72 -6.14 -16.86
N THR A 1023 -51.82 -6.45 -16.17
CA THR A 1023 -53.17 -6.47 -16.77
C THR A 1023 -53.76 -5.07 -16.92
N GLU A 1024 -53.46 -4.16 -15.98
CA GLU A 1024 -53.91 -2.77 -15.99
C GLU A 1024 -53.15 -1.93 -17.03
N GLU A 1025 -51.84 -2.20 -17.19
CA GLU A 1025 -50.97 -1.58 -18.20
C GLU A 1025 -51.41 -1.90 -19.64
N GLN A 1026 -51.83 -3.15 -19.90
CA GLN A 1026 -52.27 -3.57 -21.23
C GLN A 1026 -53.57 -2.86 -21.66
N GLN A 1027 -54.53 -2.70 -20.73
CA GLN A 1027 -55.77 -1.97 -20.98
C GLN A 1027 -55.54 -0.46 -21.17
N ALA A 1028 -54.60 0.12 -20.42
CA ALA A 1028 -54.25 1.54 -20.56
C ALA A 1028 -53.58 1.83 -21.90
N THR A 1029 -52.77 0.90 -22.41
CA THR A 1029 -52.10 1.01 -23.72
C THR A 1029 -53.09 1.00 -24.87
N GLU A 1030 -54.06 0.08 -24.88
CA GLU A 1030 -55.14 0.05 -25.89
C GLU A 1030 -55.95 1.37 -25.92
N MET A 1031 -56.17 1.97 -24.75
CA MET A 1031 -56.85 3.27 -24.64
C MET A 1031 -56.02 4.43 -25.19
N LEU A 1032 -54.69 4.40 -25.04
CA LEU A 1032 -53.80 5.41 -25.61
C LEU A 1032 -53.82 5.38 -27.14
N GLU A 1033 -53.74 4.19 -27.73
CA GLU A 1033 -53.79 4.03 -29.19
C GLU A 1033 -55.09 4.60 -29.77
N GLN A 1034 -56.24 4.25 -29.16
CA GLN A 1034 -57.54 4.80 -29.56
C GLN A 1034 -57.63 6.32 -29.37
N ALA A 1035 -57.04 6.86 -28.30
CA ALA A 1035 -57.02 8.30 -28.05
C ALA A 1035 -56.21 9.06 -29.12
N TYR A 1036 -55.05 8.53 -29.53
CA TYR A 1036 -54.25 9.12 -30.61
C TYR A 1036 -54.94 9.01 -31.98
N GLU A 1037 -55.67 7.93 -32.27
CA GLU A 1037 -56.49 7.82 -33.49
C GLU A 1037 -57.59 8.88 -33.55
N LEU A 1038 -58.31 9.10 -32.45
CA LEU A 1038 -59.34 10.14 -32.35
C LEU A 1038 -58.74 11.54 -32.51
N LEU A 1039 -57.58 11.78 -31.88
CA LEU A 1039 -56.85 13.03 -32.03
C LEU A 1039 -56.45 13.27 -33.50
N ASN A 1040 -55.97 12.25 -34.20
CA ASN A 1040 -55.63 12.35 -35.63
C ASN A 1040 -56.84 12.62 -36.53
N ASN A 1041 -58.04 12.21 -36.10
CA ASN A 1041 -59.31 12.48 -36.78
C ASN A 1041 -59.99 13.80 -36.37
N PHE A 1042 -59.27 14.68 -35.66
CA PHE A 1042 -59.76 15.98 -35.18
C PHE A 1042 -60.97 15.87 -34.22
N ASP A 1043 -60.98 14.83 -33.38
CA ASP A 1043 -61.96 14.65 -32.29
C ASP A 1043 -61.27 14.85 -30.92
N GLU A 1044 -60.89 16.09 -30.62
CA GLU A 1044 -60.15 16.42 -29.40
C GLU A 1044 -60.98 16.26 -28.12
N GLN A 1045 -62.31 16.11 -28.21
CA GLN A 1045 -63.16 15.95 -27.03
C GLN A 1045 -63.18 14.49 -26.56
N ASN A 1046 -63.30 13.53 -27.49
CA ASN A 1046 -63.27 12.12 -27.14
C ASN A 1046 -61.85 11.60 -26.91
N ALA A 1047 -60.86 12.13 -27.65
CA ALA A 1047 -59.44 11.82 -27.41
C ALA A 1047 -58.99 12.19 -25.98
N GLU A 1048 -59.34 13.41 -25.53
CA GLU A 1048 -58.99 13.90 -24.19
C GLU A 1048 -59.61 13.03 -23.08
N ALA A 1049 -60.86 12.58 -23.25
CA ALA A 1049 -61.51 11.70 -22.29
C ALA A 1049 -60.82 10.32 -22.19
N LEU A 1050 -60.32 9.79 -23.32
CA LEU A 1050 -59.58 8.52 -23.33
C LEU A 1050 -58.16 8.66 -22.75
N PHE A 1051 -57.44 9.75 -23.05
CA PHE A 1051 -56.16 10.05 -22.41
C PHE A 1051 -56.29 10.13 -20.89
N HIS A 1052 -57.30 10.84 -20.40
CA HIS A 1052 -57.57 10.96 -18.97
C HIS A 1052 -57.88 9.60 -18.33
N LYS A 1053 -58.69 8.78 -19.00
CA LYS A 1053 -59.09 7.46 -18.50
C LYS A 1053 -57.93 6.46 -18.50
N SER A 1054 -57.07 6.51 -19.52
CA SER A 1054 -55.84 5.71 -19.59
C SER A 1054 -54.88 6.09 -18.46
N GLY A 1055 -54.59 7.39 -18.28
CA GLY A 1055 -53.70 7.86 -17.22
C GLY A 1055 -54.21 7.60 -15.79
N ALA A 1056 -55.53 7.50 -15.60
CA ALA A 1056 -56.12 7.10 -14.32
C ALA A 1056 -55.99 5.59 -14.05
N LEU A 1057 -55.93 4.77 -15.08
CA LEU A 1057 -55.76 3.31 -14.99
C LEU A 1057 -54.28 2.95 -14.83
N HIS A 1058 -53.40 3.58 -15.60
CA HIS A 1058 -51.95 3.45 -15.50
C HIS A 1058 -51.28 4.81 -15.73
N PRO A 1059 -50.72 5.46 -14.70
CA PRO A 1059 -50.07 6.76 -14.84
C PRO A 1059 -48.86 6.70 -15.78
N ALA A 1060 -48.99 7.24 -16.98
CA ALA A 1060 -47.94 7.30 -18.00
C ALA A 1060 -47.78 8.74 -18.55
N PRO A 1061 -46.55 9.18 -18.87
CA PRO A 1061 -46.33 10.52 -19.40
C PRO A 1061 -47.03 10.75 -20.76
N GLU A 1062 -47.18 9.71 -21.59
CA GLU A 1062 -47.84 9.75 -22.90
C GLU A 1062 -49.32 10.10 -22.79
N ALA A 1063 -50.00 9.66 -21.73
CA ALA A 1063 -51.40 9.97 -21.47
C ALA A 1063 -51.58 11.47 -21.17
N LEU A 1064 -50.76 12.00 -20.28
CA LEU A 1064 -50.80 13.40 -19.90
C LEU A 1064 -50.34 14.31 -21.05
N PHE A 1065 -49.38 13.84 -21.85
CA PHE A 1065 -48.94 14.54 -23.06
C PHE A 1065 -50.02 14.56 -24.14
N GLY A 1066 -50.81 13.50 -24.28
CA GLY A 1066 -52.01 13.50 -25.13
C GLY A 1066 -53.02 14.58 -24.72
N GLU A 1067 -53.22 14.81 -23.42
CA GLU A 1067 -54.02 15.95 -22.92
C GLU A 1067 -53.38 17.30 -23.26
N VAL A 1068 -52.04 17.41 -23.22
CA VAL A 1068 -51.31 18.62 -23.67
C VAL A 1068 -51.61 18.91 -25.14
N LEU A 1069 -51.52 17.91 -26.02
CA LEU A 1069 -51.80 18.08 -27.45
C LEU A 1069 -53.26 18.52 -27.70
N CYS A 1070 -54.22 17.95 -26.97
CA CYS A 1070 -55.62 18.38 -27.02
C CYS A 1070 -55.79 19.85 -26.56
N ALA A 1071 -55.10 20.25 -25.48
CA ALA A 1071 -55.15 21.61 -24.96
C ALA A 1071 -54.54 22.62 -25.94
N LEU A 1072 -53.42 22.28 -26.59
CA LEU A 1072 -52.78 23.13 -27.61
C LEU A 1072 -53.68 23.33 -28.83
N ARG A 1073 -54.35 22.28 -29.32
CA ARG A 1073 -55.31 22.40 -30.45
C ARG A 1073 -56.56 23.23 -30.11
N LYS A 1074 -56.95 23.28 -28.84
CA LYS A 1074 -58.04 24.11 -28.32
C LYS A 1074 -57.60 25.53 -27.95
N ASP A 1075 -56.35 25.92 -28.27
CA ASP A 1075 -55.76 27.22 -27.95
C ASP A 1075 -55.71 27.52 -26.44
N GLN A 1076 -55.53 26.48 -25.61
CA GLN A 1076 -55.49 26.55 -24.15
C GLN A 1076 -54.06 26.52 -23.61
N GLN A 1077 -53.22 27.49 -24.01
CA GLN A 1077 -51.78 27.49 -23.75
C GLN A 1077 -51.41 27.42 -22.25
N LEU A 1078 -52.10 28.16 -21.37
CA LEU A 1078 -51.84 28.12 -19.92
C LEU A 1078 -52.07 26.72 -19.31
N ARG A 1079 -53.08 26.01 -19.82
CA ARG A 1079 -53.40 24.65 -19.40
C ARG A 1079 -52.34 23.68 -19.91
N ALA A 1080 -51.89 23.83 -21.16
CA ALA A 1080 -50.81 23.03 -21.74
C ALA A 1080 -49.52 23.15 -20.91
N VAL A 1081 -49.09 24.37 -20.55
CA VAL A 1081 -47.91 24.60 -19.71
C VAL A 1081 -48.07 23.97 -18.32
N THR A 1082 -49.26 24.07 -17.71
CA THR A 1082 -49.53 23.46 -16.41
C THR A 1082 -49.40 21.94 -16.46
N LEU A 1083 -49.90 21.31 -17.53
CA LEU A 1083 -49.78 19.87 -17.74
C LEU A 1083 -48.33 19.47 -18.04
N LEU A 1084 -47.62 20.23 -18.89
CA LEU A 1084 -46.20 20.00 -19.19
C LEU A 1084 -45.32 20.06 -17.94
N ASN A 1085 -45.53 21.04 -17.05
CA ASN A 1085 -44.80 21.12 -15.79
C ASN A 1085 -45.07 19.90 -14.89
N LYS A 1086 -46.33 19.42 -14.84
CA LYS A 1086 -46.65 18.17 -14.12
C LYS A 1086 -45.93 16.95 -14.71
N ILE A 1087 -45.77 16.91 -16.04
CA ILE A 1087 -44.99 15.85 -16.69
C ILE A 1087 -43.54 15.96 -16.25
N THR A 1088 -42.91 17.13 -16.37
CA THR A 1088 -41.48 17.28 -16.03
C THR A 1088 -41.17 17.17 -14.55
N ASP A 1089 -42.11 17.46 -13.65
CA ASP A 1089 -41.96 17.25 -12.21
C ASP A 1089 -41.94 15.77 -11.83
N ARG A 1090 -42.66 14.93 -12.59
CA ARG A 1090 -42.83 13.50 -12.29
C ARG A 1090 -41.98 12.58 -13.19
N TRP A 1091 -41.76 12.98 -14.43
CA TRP A 1091 -41.01 12.30 -15.48
C TRP A 1091 -40.08 13.32 -16.16
N PRO A 1092 -38.99 13.72 -15.47
CA PRO A 1092 -38.08 14.77 -15.96
C PRO A 1092 -37.41 14.41 -17.30
N ASP A 1093 -37.33 13.12 -17.62
CA ASP A 1093 -36.64 12.58 -18.79
C ASP A 1093 -37.56 12.40 -20.01
N PHE A 1094 -38.84 12.79 -19.93
CA PHE A 1094 -39.78 12.64 -21.04
C PHE A 1094 -39.54 13.69 -22.14
N ALA A 1095 -38.80 13.29 -23.17
CA ALA A 1095 -38.32 14.17 -24.24
C ALA A 1095 -39.43 14.98 -24.95
N PRO A 1096 -40.62 14.44 -25.29
CA PRO A 1096 -41.67 15.21 -25.96
C PRO A 1096 -42.18 16.41 -25.14
N ALA A 1097 -42.29 16.28 -23.82
CA ALA A 1097 -42.68 17.39 -22.96
C ALA A 1097 -41.59 18.46 -22.88
N CYS A 1098 -40.32 18.05 -22.79
CA CYS A 1098 -39.19 18.98 -22.83
C CYS A 1098 -39.14 19.77 -24.14
N ASN A 1099 -39.31 19.10 -25.29
CA ASN A 1099 -39.34 19.79 -26.59
C ASN A 1099 -40.52 20.77 -26.68
N GLN A 1100 -41.73 20.38 -26.23
CA GLN A 1100 -42.89 21.28 -26.27
C GLN A 1100 -42.78 22.48 -25.32
N LEU A 1101 -42.20 22.31 -24.13
CA LEU A 1101 -41.84 23.44 -23.28
C LEU A 1101 -40.85 24.35 -24.00
N GLY A 1102 -39.81 23.78 -24.61
CA GLY A 1102 -38.86 24.53 -25.43
C GLY A 1102 -39.55 25.36 -26.51
N ILE A 1103 -40.49 24.78 -27.27
CA ILE A 1103 -41.27 25.48 -28.31
C ILE A 1103 -42.07 26.64 -27.73
N ILE A 1104 -42.79 26.42 -26.62
CA ILE A 1104 -43.60 27.47 -25.97
C ILE A 1104 -42.71 28.61 -25.48
N HIS A 1105 -41.60 28.30 -24.79
CA HIS A 1105 -40.64 29.31 -24.33
C HIS A 1105 -40.02 30.08 -25.50
N PHE A 1106 -39.75 29.40 -26.62
CA PHE A 1106 -39.21 30.02 -27.82
C PHE A 1106 -40.20 31.00 -28.45
N GLN A 1107 -41.48 30.62 -28.56
CA GLN A 1107 -42.57 31.48 -29.04
C GLN A 1107 -42.81 32.70 -28.14
N ASP A 1108 -42.60 32.55 -26.84
CA ASP A 1108 -42.68 33.65 -25.86
C ASP A 1108 -41.46 34.58 -25.89
N GLY A 1109 -40.46 34.32 -26.75
CA GLY A 1109 -39.22 35.09 -26.84
C GLY A 1109 -38.19 34.79 -25.73
N ARG A 1110 -38.40 33.72 -24.96
CA ARG A 1110 -37.53 33.33 -23.83
C ARG A 1110 -36.49 32.30 -24.28
N VAL A 1111 -35.55 32.77 -25.10
CA VAL A 1111 -34.62 31.93 -25.86
C VAL A 1111 -33.67 31.10 -24.98
N GLU A 1112 -33.16 31.63 -23.86
CA GLU A 1112 -32.30 30.82 -22.97
C GLU A 1112 -33.03 29.63 -22.33
N GLU A 1113 -34.28 29.84 -21.93
CA GLU A 1113 -35.12 28.81 -21.32
C GLU A 1113 -35.48 27.75 -22.36
N ALA A 1114 -35.78 28.18 -23.59
CA ALA A 1114 -36.00 27.28 -24.72
C ALA A 1114 -34.78 26.39 -25.00
N LEU A 1115 -33.57 26.96 -25.04
CA LEU A 1115 -32.32 26.21 -25.24
C LEU A 1115 -32.10 25.14 -24.17
N ALA A 1116 -32.35 25.46 -22.90
CA ALA A 1116 -32.21 24.50 -21.81
C ALA A 1116 -33.19 23.32 -21.95
N TRP A 1117 -34.43 23.60 -22.35
CA TRP A 1117 -35.45 22.57 -22.56
C TRP A 1117 -35.20 21.72 -23.80
N PHE A 1118 -34.78 22.32 -24.91
CA PHE A 1118 -34.37 21.57 -26.11
C PHE A 1118 -33.14 20.69 -25.85
N ALA A 1119 -32.14 21.19 -25.12
CA ALA A 1119 -30.97 20.39 -24.74
C ALA A 1119 -31.37 19.14 -23.93
N ARG A 1120 -32.28 19.31 -22.95
CA ARG A 1120 -32.84 18.18 -22.20
C ARG A 1120 -33.60 17.19 -23.08
N ALA A 1121 -34.35 17.67 -24.08
CA ALA A 1121 -35.03 16.77 -25.02
C ALA A 1121 -34.02 15.96 -25.85
N ILE A 1122 -32.92 16.58 -26.31
CA ILE A 1122 -31.85 15.93 -27.09
C ILE A 1122 -31.05 14.92 -26.26
N GLU A 1123 -30.81 15.21 -24.98
CA GLU A 1123 -30.13 14.28 -24.08
C GLU A 1123 -30.92 12.98 -23.90
N ASN A 1124 -32.24 13.10 -23.84
CA ASN A 1124 -33.17 11.98 -23.61
C ASN A 1124 -33.53 11.21 -24.90
N ASP A 1125 -33.55 11.87 -26.06
CA ASP A 1125 -33.66 11.21 -27.37
C ASP A 1125 -32.72 11.87 -28.39
N ARG A 1126 -31.58 11.20 -28.65
CA ARG A 1126 -30.51 11.72 -29.50
C ARG A 1126 -30.76 11.55 -31.00
N ASP A 1127 -31.71 10.70 -31.39
CA ASP A 1127 -32.03 10.42 -32.79
C ASP A 1127 -33.24 11.23 -33.27
N TRP A 1128 -34.01 11.80 -32.35
CA TRP A 1128 -35.11 12.71 -32.68
C TRP A 1128 -34.59 14.06 -33.20
N LEU A 1129 -34.89 14.35 -34.46
CA LEU A 1129 -34.34 15.53 -35.18
C LEU A 1129 -35.03 16.84 -34.82
N GLU A 1130 -36.32 16.82 -34.45
CA GLU A 1130 -37.11 18.04 -34.23
C GLU A 1130 -36.54 18.92 -33.09
N PRO A 1131 -36.20 18.39 -31.90
CA PRO A 1131 -35.57 19.19 -30.85
C PRO A 1131 -34.19 19.72 -31.24
N GLN A 1132 -33.44 18.99 -32.10
CA GLN A 1132 -32.14 19.43 -32.59
C GLN A 1132 -32.26 20.59 -33.56
N ARG A 1133 -33.25 20.56 -34.47
CA ARG A 1133 -33.58 21.68 -35.35
C ARG A 1133 -34.04 22.88 -34.53
N ASN A 1134 -34.93 22.68 -33.56
CA ASN A 1134 -35.41 23.73 -32.66
C ASN A 1134 -34.27 24.35 -31.83
N TYR A 1135 -33.33 23.54 -31.33
CA TYR A 1135 -32.13 24.00 -30.64
C TYR A 1135 -31.23 24.84 -31.56
N GLY A 1136 -30.99 24.36 -32.79
CA GLY A 1136 -30.23 25.08 -33.81
C GLY A 1136 -30.85 26.42 -34.19
N LEU A 1137 -32.18 26.47 -34.39
CA LEU A 1137 -32.92 27.70 -34.64
C LEU A 1137 -32.84 28.67 -33.45
N ALA A 1138 -33.00 28.17 -32.23
CA ALA A 1138 -32.91 28.98 -31.02
C ALA A 1138 -31.50 29.57 -30.81
N LEU A 1139 -30.43 28.84 -31.16
CA LEU A 1139 -29.06 29.37 -31.14
C LEU A 1139 -28.87 30.49 -32.17
N ILE A 1140 -29.41 30.33 -33.37
CA ILE A 1140 -29.35 31.34 -34.44
C ILE A 1140 -30.10 32.61 -34.02
N GLU A 1141 -31.31 32.48 -33.48
CA GLU A 1141 -32.11 33.62 -32.96
C GLU A 1141 -31.38 34.36 -31.83
N LYS A 1142 -30.63 33.63 -30.99
CA LYS A 1142 -29.77 34.21 -29.95
C LYS A 1142 -28.53 34.93 -30.48
N GLY A 1143 -28.20 34.77 -31.77
CA GLY A 1143 -26.99 35.30 -32.40
C GLY A 1143 -25.75 34.40 -32.25
N ASP A 1144 -25.90 33.17 -31.77
CA ASP A 1144 -24.82 32.16 -31.71
C ASP A 1144 -24.79 31.32 -33.00
N TYR A 1145 -24.42 32.01 -34.08
CA TYR A 1145 -24.44 31.45 -35.42
C TYR A 1145 -23.45 30.29 -35.61
N GLU A 1146 -22.32 30.30 -34.92
CA GLU A 1146 -21.31 29.25 -35.05
C GLU A 1146 -21.83 27.92 -34.51
N ASN A 1147 -22.41 27.92 -33.31
CA ASN A 1147 -22.98 26.71 -32.71
C ASN A 1147 -24.29 26.29 -33.38
N GLY A 1148 -25.10 27.23 -33.85
CA GLY A 1148 -26.30 26.95 -34.64
C GLY A 1148 -25.96 26.21 -35.94
N ILE A 1149 -24.99 26.72 -36.71
CA ILE A 1149 -24.49 26.07 -37.94
C ILE A 1149 -23.86 24.71 -37.65
N ALA A 1150 -23.08 24.60 -36.57
CA ALA A 1150 -22.49 23.32 -36.16
C ALA A 1150 -23.57 22.26 -35.86
N THR A 1151 -24.66 22.66 -35.21
CA THR A 1151 -25.82 21.80 -34.93
C THR A 1151 -26.46 21.29 -36.22
N PHE A 1152 -26.75 22.18 -37.18
CA PHE A 1152 -27.33 21.75 -38.46
C PHE A 1152 -26.36 20.92 -39.31
N ASN A 1153 -25.06 21.25 -39.33
CA ASN A 1153 -24.06 20.43 -40.03
C ASN A 1153 -23.94 19.03 -39.43
N LYS A 1154 -24.14 18.88 -38.12
CA LYS A 1154 -24.19 17.57 -37.47
C LYS A 1154 -25.41 16.78 -37.95
N ILE A 1155 -26.59 17.41 -37.98
CA ILE A 1155 -27.83 16.80 -38.52
C ILE A 1155 -27.60 16.36 -39.97
N ILE A 1156 -27.08 17.24 -40.83
CA ILE A 1156 -26.83 16.94 -42.26
C ILE A 1156 -25.74 15.88 -42.46
N GLY A 1157 -24.76 15.81 -41.56
CA GLY A 1157 -23.73 14.77 -41.58
C GLY A 1157 -24.31 13.37 -41.30
N GLN A 1158 -25.35 13.30 -40.47
CA GLN A 1158 -26.03 12.05 -40.11
C GLN A 1158 -27.18 11.73 -41.10
N HIS A 1159 -27.89 12.76 -41.57
CA HIS A 1159 -29.04 12.68 -42.47
C HIS A 1159 -28.80 13.59 -43.68
N PRO A 1160 -27.95 13.17 -44.63
CA PRO A 1160 -27.53 14.00 -45.76
C PRO A 1160 -28.66 14.37 -46.73
N ASP A 1161 -29.79 13.65 -46.67
CA ASP A 1161 -30.95 13.80 -47.55
C ASP A 1161 -32.10 14.59 -46.89
N ASP A 1162 -31.88 15.15 -45.69
CA ASP A 1162 -32.89 15.90 -44.95
C ASP A 1162 -33.11 17.31 -45.53
N VAL A 1163 -34.08 17.43 -46.45
CA VAL A 1163 -34.39 18.66 -47.18
C VAL A 1163 -34.76 19.82 -46.25
N GLU A 1164 -35.42 19.57 -45.12
CA GLU A 1164 -35.85 20.61 -44.20
C GLU A 1164 -34.65 21.30 -43.52
N SER A 1165 -33.70 20.55 -42.96
CA SER A 1165 -32.49 21.13 -42.37
C SER A 1165 -31.60 21.81 -43.42
N LEU A 1166 -31.54 21.26 -44.64
CA LEU A 1166 -30.82 21.88 -45.76
C LEU A 1166 -31.43 23.22 -46.18
N LEU A 1167 -32.77 23.34 -46.20
CA LEU A 1167 -33.47 24.59 -46.51
C LEU A 1167 -33.24 25.64 -45.41
N ILE A 1168 -33.32 25.23 -44.14
CA ILE A 1168 -33.11 26.13 -42.99
C ILE A 1168 -31.68 26.69 -43.01
N ILE A 1169 -30.66 25.84 -43.17
CA ILE A 1169 -29.27 26.29 -43.20
C ILE A 1169 -28.94 27.10 -44.46
N ALA A 1170 -29.55 26.78 -45.61
CA ALA A 1170 -29.39 27.56 -46.84
C ALA A 1170 -29.99 28.96 -46.69
N GLY A 1171 -31.20 29.07 -46.12
CA GLY A 1171 -31.82 30.35 -45.78
C GLY A 1171 -30.94 31.18 -44.85
N PHE A 1172 -30.35 30.56 -43.83
CA PHE A 1172 -29.42 31.23 -42.95
C PHE A 1172 -28.16 31.73 -43.68
N TYR A 1173 -27.54 30.91 -44.53
CA TYR A 1173 -26.37 31.35 -45.32
C TYR A 1173 -26.69 32.52 -46.26
N ILE A 1174 -27.92 32.62 -46.76
CA ILE A 1174 -28.40 33.78 -47.53
C ILE A 1174 -28.44 35.03 -46.63
N GLU A 1175 -29.02 34.93 -45.44
CA GLU A 1175 -29.13 36.06 -44.50
C GLU A 1175 -27.77 36.63 -44.07
N VAL A 1176 -26.75 35.77 -43.92
CA VAL A 1176 -25.37 36.19 -43.58
C VAL A 1176 -24.45 36.42 -44.79
N GLU A 1177 -25.02 36.56 -45.98
CA GLU A 1177 -24.31 36.85 -47.25
C GLU A 1177 -23.22 35.82 -47.61
N ARG A 1178 -23.38 34.56 -47.19
CA ARG A 1178 -22.49 33.42 -47.51
C ARG A 1178 -22.97 32.70 -48.78
N TRP A 1179 -22.97 33.44 -49.88
CA TRP A 1179 -23.57 33.06 -51.16
C TRP A 1179 -23.12 31.70 -51.70
N ASN A 1180 -21.82 31.38 -51.62
CA ASN A 1180 -21.28 30.11 -52.14
C ASN A 1180 -21.73 28.89 -51.32
N GLN A 1181 -21.82 29.02 -49.98
CA GLN A 1181 -22.33 27.95 -49.13
C GLN A 1181 -23.83 27.75 -49.32
N ALA A 1182 -24.59 28.84 -49.44
CA ALA A 1182 -26.02 28.80 -49.74
C ALA A 1182 -26.28 28.13 -51.11
N GLU A 1183 -25.55 28.52 -52.16
CA GLU A 1183 -25.66 27.90 -53.49
C GLU A 1183 -25.44 26.39 -53.43
N ASN A 1184 -24.38 25.93 -52.76
CA ASN A 1184 -24.04 24.51 -52.68
C ASN A 1184 -25.14 23.70 -51.96
N MET A 1185 -25.70 24.24 -50.88
CA MET A 1185 -26.81 23.60 -50.16
C MET A 1185 -28.09 23.56 -51.00
N LEU A 1186 -28.44 24.63 -51.70
CA LEU A 1186 -29.62 24.68 -52.57
C LEU A 1186 -29.49 23.76 -53.80
N GLN A 1187 -28.29 23.65 -54.38
CA GLN A 1187 -28.03 22.68 -55.44
C GLN A 1187 -28.22 21.25 -54.93
N LYS A 1188 -27.69 20.92 -53.75
CA LYS A 1188 -27.88 19.62 -53.10
C LYS A 1188 -29.37 19.31 -52.84
N ILE A 1189 -30.17 20.31 -52.43
CA ILE A 1189 -31.62 20.14 -52.28
C ILE A 1189 -32.27 19.78 -53.61
N LEU A 1190 -31.88 20.41 -54.72
CA LEU A 1190 -32.43 20.11 -56.05
C LEU A 1190 -31.93 18.80 -56.65
N GLU A 1191 -30.83 18.25 -56.15
CA GLU A 1191 -30.41 16.87 -56.45
C GLU A 1191 -31.32 15.84 -55.76
N ILE A 1192 -31.76 16.13 -54.54
CA ILE A 1192 -32.62 15.26 -53.71
C ILE A 1192 -34.10 15.40 -54.11
N ASP A 1193 -34.58 16.63 -54.22
CA ASP A 1193 -35.95 17.02 -54.59
C ASP A 1193 -35.90 18.03 -55.74
N PRO A 1194 -35.85 17.56 -57.00
CA PRO A 1194 -35.73 18.43 -58.16
C PRO A 1194 -36.87 19.44 -58.27
N GLU A 1195 -38.07 19.14 -57.76
CA GLU A 1195 -39.28 19.98 -57.87
C GLU A 1195 -39.43 20.99 -56.71
N ASN A 1196 -38.42 21.11 -55.83
CA ASN A 1196 -38.46 22.03 -54.72
C ASN A 1196 -38.49 23.51 -55.18
N GLU A 1197 -39.70 24.10 -55.20
CA GLU A 1197 -39.92 25.47 -55.68
C GLU A 1197 -39.13 26.52 -54.88
N THR A 1198 -39.04 26.33 -53.55
CA THR A 1198 -38.32 27.24 -52.65
C THR A 1198 -36.83 27.28 -52.99
N ALA A 1199 -36.21 26.11 -53.17
CA ALA A 1199 -34.79 26.03 -53.50
C ALA A 1199 -34.49 26.56 -54.91
N ARG A 1200 -35.35 26.28 -55.92
CA ARG A 1200 -35.20 26.86 -57.28
C ARG A 1200 -35.27 28.39 -57.25
N ARG A 1201 -36.22 28.96 -56.50
CA ARG A 1201 -36.38 30.41 -56.37
C ARG A 1201 -35.15 31.04 -55.72
N GLN A 1202 -34.73 30.54 -54.55
CA GLN A 1202 -33.57 31.06 -53.83
C GLN A 1202 -32.26 30.90 -54.63
N LEU A 1203 -32.08 29.78 -55.34
CA LEU A 1203 -30.88 29.56 -56.17
C LEU A 1203 -30.81 30.54 -57.35
N THR A 1204 -31.96 30.89 -57.93
CA THR A 1204 -32.05 31.89 -59.00
C THR A 1204 -31.67 33.28 -58.49
N GLU A 1205 -32.12 33.64 -57.28
CA GLU A 1205 -31.78 34.91 -56.62
C GLU A 1205 -30.29 35.02 -56.30
N ILE A 1206 -29.67 33.96 -55.78
CA ILE A 1206 -28.23 33.92 -55.47
C ILE A 1206 -27.38 34.01 -56.73
N LYS A 1207 -27.73 33.28 -57.80
CA LYS A 1207 -26.99 33.32 -59.08
C LYS A 1207 -27.02 34.70 -59.72
N ALA A 1208 -28.14 35.40 -59.63
CA ALA A 1208 -28.23 36.79 -60.08
C ALA A 1208 -27.30 37.74 -59.28
N HIS A 1209 -27.04 37.42 -58.01
CA HIS A 1209 -26.11 38.18 -57.15
C HIS A 1209 -24.64 37.87 -57.45
N LEU A 1210 -24.29 36.59 -57.69
CA LEU A 1210 -22.92 36.15 -57.99
C LEU A 1210 -22.42 36.57 -59.39
N GLU A 1211 -23.33 36.88 -60.33
CA GLU A 1211 -23.02 37.33 -61.70
C GLU A 1211 -22.79 38.86 -61.83
N MET A 1212 -22.93 39.64 -60.74
CA MET A 1212 -22.62 41.07 -60.76
C MET A 1212 -21.09 41.31 -60.71
N PRO A 1213 -20.50 42.13 -61.60
CA PRO A 1213 -19.08 42.47 -61.51
C PRO A 1213 -18.80 43.22 -60.21
N ALA A 1214 -17.83 42.73 -59.44
CA ALA A 1214 -17.43 43.33 -58.16
C ALA A 1214 -17.05 44.82 -58.30
N PRO A 1215 -17.39 45.69 -57.32
CA PRO A 1215 -16.88 47.06 -57.25
C PRO A 1215 -15.36 47.15 -57.16
#